data_AF-A0A2A9G1M9-F1
#
_entry.id   AF-A0A2A9G1M9-F1
#
_cell.length_a   1.000
_cell.length_b   1.000
_cell.length_c   1.000
_cell.angle_alpha   90.00
_cell.angle_beta   90.00
_cell.angle_gamma   90.00
#
_symmetry.space_group_name_H-M   'P 1'
#
loop_
_entity.id
_entity.type
_entity.pdbx_description
1 polymer ?
#
loop_
_entity_poly.entity_id
_entity_poly.type
_entity_poly.pdbx_seq_one_letter_code
_entity_poly.pdbx_strand_id
1 'polypeptide(L)'
;MSVHGVMPSGWSSPVGRLLSQAGLGLLSWVVPPALVDEALAVAGRDERRFRALPSRLGVYFVLALCLLRTKSGNATIRAMFSQESLPRLSVLGWWPPASTALTKLRDRIGVVPFQLLFGALARAAPTRNRPWSHAFGLEVCAWDGTEVEPADTAANREHFPPHHRTGVARGPSKIRVLVLLSCGSRRLLGAVTGPLSQGEPTLAYQLLPRLHDRMLLLADRCFLGYPLWTAARERGAHLLWRAKQNTPKLPVQHALPDGSWLSTLHAPADARRWARNVRRNKQRGHRPPTPRPINGIVVRVVEALITVTVDGVTRTEKYRLVTSLLDPAHAPAGQLVALYARRWTAETGIKEIKTTLLAKRPLRGHTPIRAQQELWATLIVYQAIRLLISHAALTQNLDPSRISFTSARDAAEHAITTTPADTSRHLQWVAQDLCRQLITVHTHHRVYPRALKRTTTRYPHRSKTPQPTSTKASYQVHILPTAETTPPTTTKPTPHQPRTDLSSWHWSRVCEGALHGLRVREGPLHRPSIATGIVSAGSVCSTSRTVASSLSLVAKDSPAGIPPRRTRGRPGGGPRPSAPRHPIARRSAAARATVSPPVSRIAASSHPRRSVRRHPRHPRFRGGGGPDLAATKAEGARRNRLGVERVVERIRESGHEVVPRAVDIAIALMSDGVHGSLVTEAGWPPGEYESWLAAALVANLLATPET
;
A
#
# COMPACT_ATOMS: atom_id res chain seq x y z
N MET A 1 -14.95 35.14 -24.94
CA MET A 1 -13.81 34.96 -23.99
C MET A 1 -13.07 33.70 -24.38
N SER A 2 -11.75 33.77 -24.50
CA SER A 2 -10.94 32.81 -25.25
C SER A 2 -10.75 31.45 -24.56
N VAL A 3 -10.57 30.40 -25.37
CA VAL A 3 -10.22 29.05 -24.89
C VAL A 3 -8.72 29.02 -24.57
N HIS A 4 -8.37 29.31 -23.32
CA HIS A 4 -6.98 29.26 -22.87
C HIS A 4 -6.51 27.80 -22.75
N GLY A 5 -5.60 27.40 -23.65
CA GLY A 5 -4.94 26.10 -23.61
C GLY A 5 -4.15 25.87 -22.32
N VAL A 6 -4.01 24.58 -21.96
CA VAL A 6 -3.19 24.13 -20.83
C VAL A 6 -1.75 24.00 -21.30
N MET A 7 -0.81 24.63 -20.59
CA MET A 7 0.62 24.50 -20.84
C MET A 7 1.28 23.68 -19.72
N PRO A 8 2.42 23.00 -19.96
CA PRO A 8 3.18 22.32 -18.91
C PRO A 8 3.54 23.26 -17.74
N SER A 9 3.81 24.53 -18.05
CA SER A 9 4.10 25.60 -17.09
C SER A 9 2.88 26.16 -16.34
N GLY A 10 1.65 25.81 -16.72
CA GLY A 10 0.41 26.30 -16.10
C GLY A 10 -0.61 26.82 -17.10
N TRP A 11 -1.22 27.98 -16.79
CA TRP A 11 -2.29 28.58 -17.59
C TRP A 11 -1.84 29.94 -18.15
N SER A 12 -2.22 30.26 -19.39
CA SER A 12 -1.75 31.46 -20.10
C SER A 12 -2.31 32.80 -19.59
N SER A 13 -3.29 32.80 -18.67
CA SER A 13 -3.81 34.01 -18.04
C SER A 13 -2.88 34.53 -16.91
N PRO A 14 -2.87 35.83 -16.58
CA PRO A 14 -2.05 36.38 -15.49
C PRO A 14 -2.36 35.75 -14.12
N VAL A 15 -3.64 35.60 -13.78
CA VAL A 15 -4.10 34.84 -12.60
C VAL A 15 -3.61 33.40 -12.68
N GLY A 16 -3.73 32.78 -13.85
CA GLY A 16 -3.30 31.43 -14.14
C GLY A 16 -1.84 31.17 -13.77
N ARG A 17 -0.93 32.04 -14.22
CA ARG A 17 0.51 31.97 -13.92
C ARG A 17 0.82 32.05 -12.42
N LEU A 18 0.14 32.95 -11.68
CA LEU A 18 0.31 33.06 -10.23
C LEU A 18 -0.29 31.84 -9.49
N LEU A 19 -1.44 31.31 -9.91
CA LEU A 19 -2.01 30.11 -9.30
C LEU A 19 -1.17 28.84 -9.56
N SER A 20 -0.40 28.79 -10.66
CA SER A 20 0.56 27.70 -10.90
C SER A 20 1.84 27.77 -10.06
N GLN A 21 2.11 28.87 -9.36
CA GLN A 21 3.23 28.96 -8.40
C GLN A 21 2.93 28.26 -7.08
N ALA A 22 1.65 28.04 -6.74
CA ALA A 22 1.24 27.37 -5.52
C ALA A 22 1.37 25.84 -5.64
N GLY A 23 2.25 25.27 -4.82
CA GLY A 23 2.48 23.83 -4.68
C GLY A 23 2.27 23.34 -3.25
N LEU A 24 3.10 22.36 -2.84
CA LEU A 24 3.26 21.94 -1.44
C LEU A 24 4.59 22.49 -0.87
N GLY A 25 4.93 23.73 -1.23
CA GLY A 25 6.22 24.34 -0.92
C GLY A 25 7.39 23.49 -1.40
N LEU A 26 8.40 23.33 -0.54
CA LEU A 26 9.55 22.44 -0.74
C LEU A 26 9.18 21.01 -1.18
N LEU A 27 8.07 20.45 -0.67
CA LEU A 27 7.65 19.08 -1.00
C LEU A 27 7.14 18.93 -2.44
N SER A 28 7.01 20.03 -3.19
CA SER A 28 6.71 20.01 -4.63
C SER A 28 7.80 19.35 -5.47
N TRP A 29 9.04 19.23 -4.97
CA TRP A 29 10.07 18.39 -5.62
C TRP A 29 9.69 16.90 -5.62
N VAL A 30 9.03 16.43 -4.56
CA VAL A 30 8.52 15.05 -4.47
C VAL A 30 7.19 14.90 -5.22
N VAL A 31 6.35 15.94 -5.18
CA VAL A 31 5.02 15.95 -5.80
C VAL A 31 4.95 17.06 -6.86
N PRO A 32 5.65 16.91 -8.00
CA PRO A 32 5.77 17.98 -9.00
C PRO A 32 4.45 18.20 -9.76
N PRO A 33 4.23 19.40 -10.34
CA PRO A 33 2.99 19.74 -11.04
C PRO A 33 2.58 18.70 -12.10
N ALA A 34 3.52 18.25 -12.93
CA ALA A 34 3.27 17.26 -13.97
C ALA A 34 2.71 15.93 -13.42
N LEU A 35 3.21 15.44 -12.27
CA LEU A 35 2.72 14.21 -11.63
C LEU A 35 1.30 14.41 -11.04
N VAL A 36 0.98 15.62 -10.60
CA VAL A 36 -0.39 15.99 -10.18
C VAL A 36 -1.33 16.06 -11.38
N ASP A 37 -0.89 16.61 -12.50
CA ASP A 37 -1.69 16.71 -13.72
C ASP A 37 -1.94 15.33 -14.36
N GLU A 38 -0.93 14.45 -14.40
CA GLU A 38 -1.06 13.06 -14.83
C GLU A 38 -2.10 12.32 -13.98
N ALA A 39 -1.98 12.39 -12.65
CA ALA A 39 -2.93 11.78 -11.73
C ALA A 39 -4.35 12.37 -11.81
N LEU A 40 -4.50 13.63 -12.23
CA LEU A 40 -5.79 14.24 -12.52
C LEU A 40 -6.35 13.78 -13.88
N ALA A 41 -5.53 13.71 -14.92
CA ALA A 41 -5.94 13.29 -16.26
C ALA A 41 -6.37 11.81 -16.28
N VAL A 42 -5.58 10.92 -15.68
CA VAL A 42 -5.91 9.48 -15.55
C VAL A 42 -7.19 9.27 -14.72
N ALA A 43 -7.47 10.14 -13.75
CA ALA A 43 -8.71 10.09 -12.96
C ALA A 43 -9.94 10.73 -13.63
N GLY A 44 -9.79 11.38 -14.80
CA GLY A 44 -10.84 12.20 -15.43
C GLY A 44 -11.25 13.41 -14.58
N ARG A 45 -10.27 14.07 -13.95
CA ARG A 45 -10.42 15.21 -13.02
C ARG A 45 -9.64 16.45 -13.46
N ASP A 46 -9.03 16.38 -14.64
CA ASP A 46 -8.62 17.51 -15.48
C ASP A 46 -9.80 18.47 -15.74
N GLU A 47 -9.51 19.70 -16.14
CA GLU A 47 -10.54 20.70 -16.43
C GLU A 47 -10.36 21.34 -17.81
N ARG A 48 -11.37 21.21 -18.67
CA ARG A 48 -11.35 21.71 -20.06
C ARG A 48 -11.42 23.25 -20.20
N ARG A 49 -11.50 23.98 -19.08
CA ARG A 49 -11.57 25.44 -19.01
C ARG A 49 -10.99 25.88 -17.67
N PHE A 50 -10.20 26.96 -17.66
CA PHE A 50 -9.66 27.56 -16.45
C PHE A 50 -10.79 27.94 -15.46
N ARG A 51 -10.54 27.75 -14.16
CA ARG A 51 -11.48 28.05 -13.07
C ARG A 51 -10.77 28.83 -11.97
N ALA A 52 -11.52 29.63 -11.20
CA ALA A 52 -11.00 30.31 -10.00
C ALA A 52 -10.45 29.34 -8.93
N LEU A 53 -10.83 28.06 -8.98
CA LEU A 53 -10.18 26.97 -8.25
C LEU A 53 -9.79 25.86 -9.24
N PRO A 54 -8.56 25.86 -9.76
CA PRO A 54 -8.04 24.80 -10.61
C PRO A 54 -7.96 23.45 -9.88
N SER A 55 -8.04 22.34 -10.61
CA SER A 55 -7.94 20.98 -10.06
C SER A 55 -6.54 20.73 -9.48
N ARG A 56 -5.47 21.18 -10.15
CA ARG A 56 -4.08 21.10 -9.66
C ARG A 56 -3.92 21.81 -8.30
N LEU A 57 -4.40 23.06 -8.20
CA LEU A 57 -4.43 23.83 -6.95
C LEU A 57 -5.25 23.11 -5.87
N GLY A 58 -6.37 22.48 -6.24
CA GLY A 58 -7.20 21.71 -5.31
C GLY A 58 -6.54 20.44 -4.76
N VAL A 59 -5.68 19.78 -5.53
CA VAL A 59 -4.86 18.66 -5.02
C VAL A 59 -3.84 19.17 -4.01
N TYR A 60 -3.06 20.20 -4.36
CA TYR A 60 -2.11 20.81 -3.43
C TYR A 60 -2.77 21.37 -2.17
N PHE A 61 -3.97 21.95 -2.29
CA PHE A 61 -4.77 22.41 -1.15
C PHE A 61 -5.12 21.27 -0.18
N VAL A 62 -5.51 20.09 -0.68
CA VAL A 62 -5.81 18.94 0.19
C VAL A 62 -4.53 18.39 0.84
N LEU A 63 -3.39 18.37 0.13
CA LEU A 63 -2.10 18.02 0.72
C LEU A 63 -1.68 19.03 1.81
N ALA A 64 -1.86 20.33 1.55
CA ALA A 64 -1.61 21.40 2.50
C ALA A 64 -2.56 21.38 3.72
N LEU A 65 -3.80 20.87 3.59
CA LEU A 65 -4.70 20.62 4.73
C LEU A 65 -4.20 19.50 5.65
N CYS A 66 -3.46 18.53 5.10
CA CYS A 66 -2.86 17.43 5.86
C CYS A 66 -1.53 17.83 6.50
N LEU A 67 -0.72 18.64 5.80
CA LEU A 67 0.52 19.22 6.33
C LEU A 67 0.22 20.26 7.42
N LEU A 68 -0.50 21.33 7.09
CA LEU A 68 -0.92 22.40 8.02
C LEU A 68 -2.14 21.95 8.86
N ARG A 69 -2.00 20.84 9.61
CA ARG A 69 -3.11 20.13 10.28
C ARG A 69 -3.92 20.99 11.24
N THR A 70 -3.33 22.06 11.77
CA THR A 70 -3.96 23.01 12.70
C THR A 70 -4.83 24.07 12.01
N LYS A 71 -4.52 24.47 10.77
CA LYS A 71 -5.17 25.61 10.08
C LYS A 71 -6.54 25.25 9.50
N SER A 72 -7.44 26.24 9.40
CA SER A 72 -8.75 26.13 8.74
C SER A 72 -8.60 26.12 7.20
N GLY A 73 -9.65 25.77 6.45
CA GLY A 73 -9.60 25.75 4.98
C GLY A 73 -9.11 27.07 4.36
N ASN A 74 -9.73 28.17 4.76
CA ASN A 74 -9.38 29.50 4.24
C ASN A 74 -7.98 29.95 4.68
N ALA A 75 -7.53 29.54 5.87
CA ALA A 75 -6.18 29.83 6.35
C ALA A 75 -5.11 28.96 5.66
N THR A 76 -5.42 27.71 5.31
CA THR A 76 -4.55 26.83 4.53
C THR A 76 -4.36 27.36 3.11
N ILE A 77 -5.42 27.67 2.37
CA ILE A 77 -5.27 28.17 0.99
C ILE A 77 -4.56 29.53 0.93
N ARG A 78 -4.76 30.42 1.92
CA ARG A 78 -3.98 31.67 2.04
C ARG A 78 -2.49 31.40 2.32
N ALA A 79 -2.17 30.44 3.18
CA ALA A 79 -0.80 30.08 3.52
C ALA A 79 0.00 29.36 2.40
N MET A 80 -0.62 29.01 1.27
CA MET A 80 0.07 28.45 0.10
C MET A 80 0.67 29.51 -0.83
N PHE A 81 0.45 30.80 -0.54
CA PHE A 81 0.93 31.93 -1.34
C PHE A 81 1.82 32.84 -0.49
N SER A 82 2.80 33.50 -1.11
CA SER A 82 3.62 34.50 -0.42
C SER A 82 2.83 35.77 -0.11
N GLN A 83 3.38 36.61 0.77
CA GLN A 83 2.80 37.93 1.08
C GLN A 83 2.73 38.85 -0.16
N GLU A 84 3.57 38.62 -1.18
CA GLU A 84 3.55 39.35 -2.45
C GLU A 84 2.53 38.77 -3.44
N SER A 85 2.35 37.43 -3.45
CA SER A 85 1.44 36.76 -4.37
C SER A 85 -0.03 37.10 -4.10
N LEU A 86 -0.44 37.25 -2.83
CA LEU A 86 -1.83 37.51 -2.47
C LEU A 86 -2.35 38.90 -2.92
N PRO A 87 -1.64 40.03 -2.71
CA PRO A 87 -2.00 41.32 -3.28
C PRO A 87 -2.07 41.29 -4.81
N ARG A 88 -1.09 40.66 -5.48
CA ARG A 88 -1.06 40.56 -6.95
C ARG A 88 -2.24 39.75 -7.50
N LEU A 89 -2.64 38.68 -6.83
CA LEU A 89 -3.86 37.94 -7.16
C LEU A 89 -5.13 38.78 -6.93
N SER A 90 -5.20 39.56 -5.84
CA SER A 90 -6.32 40.47 -5.55
C SER A 90 -6.49 41.56 -6.61
N VAL A 91 -5.40 42.19 -7.06
CA VAL A 91 -5.40 43.18 -8.15
C VAL A 91 -5.89 42.57 -9.46
N LEU A 92 -5.59 41.29 -9.70
CA LEU A 92 -6.08 40.52 -10.85
C LEU A 92 -7.48 39.90 -10.62
N GLY A 93 -8.24 40.39 -9.63
CA GLY A 93 -9.62 39.99 -9.35
C GLY A 93 -9.79 38.61 -8.69
N TRP A 94 -8.71 37.94 -8.28
CA TRP A 94 -8.78 36.66 -7.59
C TRP A 94 -8.74 36.82 -6.07
N TRP A 95 -9.73 36.26 -5.38
CA TRP A 95 -9.79 36.22 -3.92
C TRP A 95 -9.85 34.78 -3.39
N PRO A 96 -9.18 34.46 -2.26
CA PRO A 96 -9.25 33.16 -1.60
C PRO A 96 -10.71 32.72 -1.34
N PRO A 97 -11.23 31.69 -2.05
CA PRO A 97 -12.67 31.43 -2.05
C PRO A 97 -13.22 30.87 -0.73
N ALA A 98 -14.53 31.06 -0.53
CA ALA A 98 -15.22 30.63 0.67
C ALA A 98 -15.15 29.10 0.90
N SER A 99 -15.30 28.68 2.17
CA SER A 99 -15.25 27.29 2.63
C SER A 99 -16.16 26.34 1.84
N THR A 100 -17.30 26.84 1.34
CA THR A 100 -18.25 26.11 0.51
C THR A 100 -17.70 25.80 -0.89
N ALA A 101 -16.95 26.73 -1.50
CA ALA A 101 -16.25 26.53 -2.77
C ALA A 101 -15.07 25.55 -2.60
N LEU A 102 -14.31 25.66 -1.52
CA LEU A 102 -13.24 24.71 -1.17
C LEU A 102 -13.80 23.29 -0.92
N THR A 103 -15.01 23.19 -0.36
CA THR A 103 -15.71 21.89 -0.19
C THR A 103 -16.14 21.32 -1.54
N LYS A 104 -16.79 22.12 -2.41
CA LYS A 104 -17.17 21.73 -3.78
C LYS A 104 -15.94 21.33 -4.63
N LEU A 105 -14.78 21.96 -4.43
CA LEU A 105 -13.51 21.58 -5.06
C LEU A 105 -13.06 20.17 -4.63
N ARG A 106 -13.10 19.86 -3.33
CA ARG A 106 -12.78 18.52 -2.81
C ARG A 106 -13.71 17.44 -3.36
N ASP A 107 -15.00 17.73 -3.49
CA ASP A 107 -15.97 16.82 -4.11
C ASP A 107 -15.72 16.62 -5.62
N ARG A 108 -15.36 17.70 -6.33
CA ARG A 108 -15.03 17.66 -7.77
C ARG A 108 -13.85 16.74 -8.06
N ILE A 109 -12.79 16.81 -7.24
CA ILE A 109 -11.55 16.03 -7.41
C ILE A 109 -11.72 14.58 -6.95
N GLY A 110 -12.43 14.35 -5.83
CA GLY A 110 -12.62 13.01 -5.27
C GLY A 110 -11.32 12.37 -4.75
N VAL A 111 -11.34 11.04 -4.59
CA VAL A 111 -10.24 10.29 -3.95
C VAL A 111 -9.18 9.76 -4.93
N VAL A 112 -9.56 9.42 -6.17
CA VAL A 112 -8.72 8.66 -7.11
C VAL A 112 -7.37 9.32 -7.41
N PRO A 113 -7.24 10.65 -7.65
CA PRO A 113 -5.94 11.28 -7.88
C PRO A 113 -4.94 11.04 -6.72
N PHE A 114 -5.41 11.00 -5.48
CA PHE A 114 -4.56 10.76 -4.30
C PHE A 114 -4.15 9.28 -4.18
N GLN A 115 -4.94 8.34 -4.70
CA GLN A 115 -4.56 6.93 -4.78
C GLN A 115 -3.49 6.70 -5.86
N LEU A 116 -3.61 7.38 -7.00
CA LEU A 116 -2.63 7.37 -8.08
C LEU A 116 -1.30 8.00 -7.63
N LEU A 117 -1.34 9.22 -7.06
CA LEU A 117 -0.18 9.92 -6.51
C LEU A 117 0.55 9.08 -5.44
N PHE A 118 -0.18 8.52 -4.48
CA PHE A 118 0.43 7.61 -3.50
C PHE A 118 1.02 6.38 -4.19
N GLY A 119 0.31 5.80 -5.16
CA GLY A 119 0.72 4.62 -5.90
C GLY A 119 2.06 4.80 -6.64
N ALA A 120 2.30 5.99 -7.20
CA ALA A 120 3.56 6.40 -7.83
C ALA A 120 4.68 6.64 -6.81
N LEU A 121 4.44 7.43 -5.76
CA LEU A 121 5.44 7.71 -4.72
C LEU A 121 5.87 6.47 -3.92
N ALA A 122 5.01 5.44 -3.87
CA ALA A 122 5.30 4.13 -3.30
C ALA A 122 6.11 3.21 -4.25
N ARG A 123 6.24 3.54 -5.55
CA ARG A 123 7.12 2.86 -6.53
C ARG A 123 8.48 3.55 -6.71
N ALA A 124 8.68 4.74 -6.16
CA ALA A 124 9.92 5.51 -6.31
C ALA A 124 11.16 4.70 -5.89
N ALA A 125 12.26 4.87 -6.63
CA ALA A 125 13.41 3.96 -6.75
C ALA A 125 13.81 3.13 -5.50
N PRO A 126 14.25 1.86 -5.70
CA PRO A 126 14.63 0.96 -4.62
C PRO A 126 15.77 1.55 -3.79
N THR A 127 15.72 1.29 -2.48
CA THR A 127 16.76 1.77 -1.56
C THR A 127 18.09 1.12 -1.95
N ARG A 128 19.17 1.90 -2.14
CA ARG A 128 20.52 1.33 -2.30
C ARG A 128 20.82 0.39 -1.13
N ASN A 129 21.57 -0.69 -1.37
CA ASN A 129 21.99 -1.60 -0.30
C ASN A 129 22.76 -0.82 0.78
N ARG A 130 22.24 -0.82 2.02
CA ARG A 130 22.77 -0.06 3.16
C ARG A 130 22.47 -0.79 4.47
N PRO A 131 23.38 -0.80 5.47
CA PRO A 131 23.23 -1.59 6.69
C PRO A 131 21.95 -1.31 7.51
N TRP A 132 21.39 -0.10 7.43
CA TRP A 132 20.16 0.28 8.13
C TRP A 132 18.87 -0.20 7.44
N SER A 133 18.87 -0.32 6.10
CA SER A 133 17.69 -0.75 5.33
C SER A 133 17.72 -2.21 4.92
N HIS A 134 18.90 -2.82 4.80
CA HIS A 134 19.06 -4.18 4.32
C HIS A 134 19.54 -5.15 5.42
N ALA A 135 19.33 -6.44 5.17
CA ALA A 135 19.95 -7.57 5.84
C ALA A 135 19.95 -8.77 4.87
N PHE A 136 21.00 -9.60 4.87
CA PHE A 136 21.13 -10.76 3.97
C PHE A 136 20.98 -10.40 2.47
N GLY A 137 21.37 -9.18 2.07
CA GLY A 137 21.19 -8.65 0.71
C GLY A 137 19.79 -8.13 0.36
N LEU A 138 18.81 -8.29 1.25
CA LEU A 138 17.39 -8.00 1.03
C LEU A 138 16.97 -6.70 1.72
N GLU A 139 16.09 -5.89 1.09
CA GLU A 139 15.48 -4.74 1.76
C GLU A 139 14.49 -5.21 2.84
N VAL A 140 14.77 -4.84 4.08
CA VAL A 140 13.98 -5.22 5.25
C VAL A 140 12.74 -4.35 5.28
N CYS A 141 11.57 -4.96 5.11
CA CYS A 141 10.28 -4.29 5.14
C CYS A 141 9.35 -4.92 6.19
N ALA A 142 8.27 -4.24 6.56
CA ALA A 142 7.32 -4.76 7.52
C ALA A 142 5.86 -4.44 7.12
N TRP A 143 4.97 -5.39 7.41
CA TRP A 143 3.54 -5.11 7.52
C TRP A 143 3.20 -4.71 8.96
N ASP A 144 2.45 -3.62 9.10
CA ASP A 144 1.84 -3.23 10.38
C ASP A 144 0.54 -2.46 10.17
N GLY A 145 -0.38 -2.60 11.12
CA GLY A 145 -1.77 -2.15 11.04
C GLY A 145 -2.06 -0.96 11.95
N THR A 146 -2.98 -0.10 11.54
CA THR A 146 -3.52 0.92 12.41
C THR A 146 -4.95 1.33 12.06
N GLU A 147 -5.57 2.10 12.95
CA GLU A 147 -6.94 2.57 12.80
C GLU A 147 -6.97 4.11 12.87
N VAL A 148 -7.68 4.77 11.96
CA VAL A 148 -7.85 6.23 11.89
C VAL A 148 -9.32 6.58 11.96
N GLU A 149 -9.69 7.56 12.78
CA GLU A 149 -11.07 7.98 12.98
C GLU A 149 -11.47 9.02 11.89
N PRO A 150 -12.57 8.81 11.14
CA PRO A 150 -13.15 9.83 10.27
C PRO A 150 -13.95 10.85 11.10
N ALA A 151 -14.42 11.95 10.49
CA ALA A 151 -15.34 12.86 11.16
C ALA A 151 -16.62 12.13 11.60
N ASP A 152 -17.15 12.44 12.78
CA ASP A 152 -18.32 11.75 13.32
C ASP A 152 -19.61 12.24 12.63
N THR A 153 -20.01 11.55 11.57
CA THR A 153 -21.21 11.87 10.77
C THR A 153 -21.99 10.60 10.43
N ALA A 154 -23.29 10.71 10.16
CA ALA A 154 -24.13 9.56 9.79
C ALA A 154 -23.56 8.79 8.58
N ALA A 155 -23.17 9.48 7.50
CA ALA A 155 -22.59 8.86 6.31
C ALA A 155 -21.24 8.16 6.59
N ASN A 156 -20.42 8.70 7.49
CA ASN A 156 -19.19 8.03 7.92
C ASN A 156 -19.46 6.84 8.84
N ARG A 157 -20.50 6.89 9.69
CA ARG A 157 -20.92 5.76 10.53
C ARG A 157 -21.49 4.60 9.73
N GLU A 158 -22.24 4.89 8.68
CA GLU A 158 -22.80 3.90 7.76
C GLU A 158 -21.70 3.17 6.96
N HIS A 159 -20.76 3.93 6.39
CA HIS A 159 -19.69 3.37 5.55
C HIS A 159 -18.51 2.78 6.35
N PHE A 160 -18.22 3.32 7.53
CA PHE A 160 -17.19 2.85 8.45
C PHE A 160 -17.80 2.48 9.81
N PRO A 161 -18.55 1.36 9.90
CA PRO A 161 -19.20 0.97 11.16
C PRO A 161 -18.16 0.78 12.28
N PRO A 162 -18.49 1.19 13.52
CA PRO A 162 -17.62 1.00 14.68
C PRO A 162 -17.51 -0.50 15.04
N HIS A 163 -16.64 -0.83 16.00
CA HIS A 163 -16.40 -2.23 16.38
C HIS A 163 -17.62 -2.86 17.06
N HIS A 164 -18.26 -3.83 16.39
CA HIS A 164 -19.29 -4.68 16.98
C HIS A 164 -18.64 -5.80 17.80
N ARG A 165 -18.76 -5.75 19.14
CA ARG A 165 -18.29 -6.83 20.03
C ARG A 165 -19.42 -7.63 20.70
N THR A 166 -20.64 -7.08 20.76
CA THR A 166 -21.81 -7.67 21.45
C THR A 166 -23.11 -7.34 20.70
N GLY A 167 -23.12 -7.46 19.36
CA GLY A 167 -24.23 -7.07 18.49
C GLY A 167 -24.39 -5.55 18.31
N VAL A 168 -24.49 -4.81 19.42
CA VAL A 168 -24.63 -3.36 19.45
C VAL A 168 -23.35 -2.65 18.97
N ALA A 169 -23.51 -1.70 18.05
CA ALA A 169 -22.46 -0.76 17.64
C ALA A 169 -22.12 0.19 18.81
N ARG A 170 -20.86 0.20 19.27
CA ARG A 170 -20.38 1.12 20.32
C ARG A 170 -18.98 1.67 20.01
N GLY A 171 -18.75 2.93 20.36
CA GLY A 171 -17.49 3.64 20.09
C GLY A 171 -17.46 4.36 18.74
N PRO A 172 -16.36 5.07 18.42
CA PRO A 172 -16.23 5.82 17.18
C PRO A 172 -16.04 4.90 15.97
N SER A 173 -16.52 5.35 14.82
CA SER A 173 -16.17 4.81 13.51
C SER A 173 -14.66 4.85 13.27
N LYS A 174 -14.12 3.88 12.52
CA LYS A 174 -12.71 3.92 12.12
C LYS A 174 -12.48 3.29 10.74
N ILE A 175 -11.49 3.83 10.05
CA ILE A 175 -10.87 3.27 8.86
C ILE A 175 -9.65 2.46 9.34
N ARG A 176 -9.58 1.16 9.01
CA ARG A 176 -8.36 0.37 9.19
C ARG A 176 -7.42 0.64 8.02
N VAL A 177 -6.14 0.80 8.32
CA VAL A 177 -5.07 1.06 7.36
C VAL A 177 -3.96 0.04 7.62
N LEU A 178 -3.61 -0.74 6.62
CA LEU A 178 -2.45 -1.63 6.64
C LEU A 178 -1.36 -1.00 5.76
N VAL A 179 -0.13 -0.90 6.26
CA VAL A 179 1.01 -0.36 5.50
C VAL A 179 2.07 -1.44 5.27
N LEU A 180 2.74 -1.35 4.12
CA LEU A 180 4.03 -1.98 3.86
C LEU A 180 5.10 -0.88 3.91
N LEU A 181 6.05 -1.00 4.84
CA LEU A 181 7.04 0.05 5.15
C LEU A 181 8.47 -0.51 5.09
N SER A 182 9.41 0.24 4.49
CA SER A 182 10.85 -0.05 4.50
C SER A 182 11.42 0.28 5.88
N CYS A 183 11.99 -0.70 6.57
CA CYS A 183 12.36 -0.58 7.99
C CYS A 183 13.58 0.32 8.25
N GLY A 184 14.43 0.58 7.24
CA GLY A 184 15.53 1.54 7.38
C GLY A 184 15.10 2.97 7.05
N SER A 185 14.48 3.17 5.89
CA SER A 185 14.09 4.51 5.42
C SER A 185 12.82 5.06 6.07
N ARG A 186 12.00 4.16 6.65
CA ARG A 186 10.62 4.41 7.10
C ARG A 186 9.67 4.90 5.99
N ARG A 187 10.05 4.74 4.72
CA ARG A 187 9.20 5.03 3.55
C ARG A 187 8.07 3.99 3.43
N LEU A 188 6.93 4.43 2.93
CA LEU A 188 5.82 3.55 2.54
C LEU A 188 6.09 2.97 1.13
N LEU A 189 6.02 1.64 1.02
CA LEU A 189 6.11 0.87 -0.24
C LEU A 189 4.70 0.43 -0.72
N GLY A 190 3.72 0.50 0.18
CA GLY A 190 2.31 0.30 -0.11
C GLY A 190 1.44 0.63 1.11
N ALA A 191 0.17 0.91 0.86
CA ALA A 191 -0.86 1.06 1.89
C ALA A 191 -2.21 0.62 1.32
N VAL A 192 -3.08 0.08 2.16
CA VAL A 192 -4.46 -0.28 1.82
C VAL A 192 -5.41 0.07 2.97
N THR A 193 -6.66 0.39 2.63
CA THR A 193 -7.65 0.92 3.57
C THR A 193 -8.94 0.10 3.53
N GLY A 194 -9.51 -0.24 4.69
CA GLY A 194 -10.76 -0.99 4.78
C GLY A 194 -11.56 -0.75 6.06
N PRO A 195 -12.79 -1.30 6.16
CA PRO A 195 -13.60 -1.24 7.37
C PRO A 195 -13.05 -2.14 8.49
N LEU A 196 -13.44 -1.88 9.74
CA LEU A 196 -13.03 -2.66 10.91
C LEU A 196 -13.41 -4.15 10.85
N SER A 197 -14.36 -4.53 10.01
CA SER A 197 -14.77 -5.91 9.74
C SER A 197 -13.75 -6.72 8.93
N GLN A 198 -12.84 -6.06 8.19
CA GLN A 198 -11.75 -6.74 7.47
C GLN A 198 -10.50 -6.81 8.35
N GLY A 199 -10.00 -8.03 8.61
CA GLY A 199 -8.78 -8.24 9.38
C GLY A 199 -7.52 -7.81 8.64
N GLU A 200 -6.45 -7.49 9.38
CA GLU A 200 -5.16 -7.15 8.78
C GLU A 200 -4.62 -8.23 7.83
N PRO A 201 -4.71 -9.55 8.13
CA PRO A 201 -4.32 -10.60 7.18
C PRO A 201 -5.23 -10.69 5.95
N THR A 202 -6.46 -10.14 6.00
CA THR A 202 -7.35 -10.03 4.83
C THR A 202 -6.91 -8.87 3.93
N LEU A 203 -6.54 -7.74 4.54
CA LEU A 203 -6.00 -6.58 3.83
C LEU A 203 -4.61 -6.87 3.22
N ALA A 204 -3.82 -7.74 3.85
CA ALA A 204 -2.48 -8.11 3.38
C ALA A 204 -2.46 -8.67 1.94
N TYR A 205 -3.50 -9.39 1.51
CA TYR A 205 -3.62 -9.88 0.13
C TYR A 205 -3.58 -8.75 -0.91
N GLN A 206 -4.12 -7.57 -0.58
CA GLN A 206 -4.11 -6.40 -1.47
C GLN A 206 -2.73 -5.72 -1.54
N LEU A 207 -1.79 -6.07 -0.64
CA LEU A 207 -0.39 -5.60 -0.67
C LEU A 207 0.57 -6.60 -1.31
N LEU A 208 0.16 -7.85 -1.58
CA LEU A 208 0.99 -8.85 -2.27
C LEU A 208 1.58 -8.36 -3.62
N PRO A 209 0.86 -7.57 -4.46
CA PRO A 209 1.45 -7.04 -5.69
C PRO A 209 2.67 -6.13 -5.48
N ARG A 210 2.88 -5.60 -4.26
CA ARG A 210 4.03 -4.76 -3.89
C ARG A 210 5.24 -5.56 -3.39
N LEU A 211 5.10 -6.87 -3.18
CA LEU A 211 6.19 -7.75 -2.80
C LEU A 211 6.97 -8.23 -4.03
N HIS A 212 8.29 -8.36 -3.88
CA HIS A 212 9.23 -8.89 -4.86
C HIS A 212 10.38 -9.65 -4.18
N ASP A 213 11.13 -10.43 -4.95
CA ASP A 213 12.34 -11.19 -4.57
C ASP A 213 13.27 -10.48 -3.56
N ARG A 214 13.70 -9.25 -3.86
CA ARG A 214 14.65 -8.46 -3.06
C ARG A 214 14.11 -7.94 -1.71
N MET A 215 12.93 -8.38 -1.25
CA MET A 215 12.38 -8.01 0.06
C MET A 215 12.56 -9.10 1.12
N LEU A 216 12.80 -8.68 2.36
CA LEU A 216 12.63 -9.50 3.57
C LEU A 216 11.51 -8.91 4.43
N LEU A 217 10.33 -9.53 4.38
CA LEU A 217 9.10 -9.07 5.02
C LEU A 217 8.97 -9.58 6.46
N LEU A 218 8.98 -8.65 7.41
CA LEU A 218 8.68 -8.85 8.82
C LEU A 218 7.17 -8.71 9.07
N ALA A 219 6.60 -9.61 9.88
CA ALA A 219 5.19 -9.53 10.27
C ALA A 219 4.93 -10.14 11.67
N ASP A 220 3.96 -9.60 12.42
CA ASP A 220 3.59 -10.14 13.74
C ASP A 220 2.67 -11.37 13.65
N ARG A 221 2.48 -12.04 14.79
CA ARG A 221 1.71 -13.28 15.01
C ARG A 221 0.23 -13.27 14.59
N CYS A 222 -0.29 -12.19 14.02
CA CYS A 222 -1.60 -12.17 13.36
C CYS A 222 -1.52 -12.65 11.89
N PHE A 223 -0.40 -12.46 11.19
CA PHE A 223 -0.25 -12.76 9.76
C PHE A 223 0.12 -14.21 9.45
N LEU A 224 0.77 -14.94 10.37
CA LEU A 224 1.25 -16.30 10.10
C LEU A 224 0.10 -17.31 9.91
N GLY A 225 -0.13 -17.68 8.66
CA GLY A 225 -0.96 -18.79 8.23
C GLY A 225 -0.61 -19.21 6.80
N TYR A 226 -0.69 -20.51 6.51
CA TYR A 226 -0.23 -21.10 5.25
C TYR A 226 -0.65 -20.33 3.99
N PRO A 227 -1.93 -19.97 3.75
CA PRO A 227 -2.31 -19.36 2.47
C PRO A 227 -1.65 -18.00 2.21
N LEU A 228 -1.50 -17.15 3.25
CA LEU A 228 -0.85 -15.85 3.11
C LEU A 228 0.68 -15.98 3.02
N TRP A 229 1.26 -16.99 3.68
CA TRP A 229 2.68 -17.34 3.55
C TRP A 229 3.01 -17.80 2.12
N THR A 230 2.22 -18.73 1.57
CA THR A 230 2.36 -19.19 0.18
C THR A 230 2.22 -18.01 -0.79
N ALA A 231 1.14 -17.25 -0.68
CA ALA A 231 0.88 -16.12 -1.57
C ALA A 231 1.92 -14.99 -1.48
N ALA A 232 2.65 -14.86 -0.36
CA ALA A 232 3.78 -13.94 -0.25
C ALA A 232 5.09 -14.53 -0.83
N ARG A 233 5.31 -15.85 -0.72
CA ARG A 233 6.42 -16.56 -1.38
C ARG A 233 6.27 -16.66 -2.90
N GLU A 234 5.05 -16.77 -3.41
CA GLU A 234 4.72 -16.70 -4.86
C GLU A 234 5.10 -15.35 -5.49
N ARG A 235 5.28 -14.30 -4.67
CA ARG A 235 5.81 -12.99 -5.07
C ARG A 235 7.34 -12.88 -4.92
N GLY A 236 8.03 -13.98 -4.68
CA GLY A 236 9.49 -14.05 -4.47
C GLY A 236 9.98 -13.57 -3.10
N ALA A 237 9.26 -12.68 -2.42
CA ALA A 237 9.70 -12.05 -1.17
C ALA A 237 10.01 -13.05 -0.04
N HIS A 238 11.14 -12.86 0.63
CA HIS A 238 11.55 -13.66 1.77
C HIS A 238 10.80 -13.21 3.02
N LEU A 239 10.54 -14.14 3.95
CA LEU A 239 9.66 -13.91 5.09
C LEU A 239 10.41 -14.15 6.41
N LEU A 240 10.12 -13.35 7.43
CA LEU A 240 10.51 -13.58 8.82
C LEU A 240 9.36 -13.13 9.74
N TRP A 241 8.43 -14.05 9.99
CA TRP A 241 7.18 -13.76 10.69
C TRP A 241 7.15 -14.41 12.07
N ARG A 242 6.54 -13.72 13.04
CA ARG A 242 6.33 -14.30 14.38
C ARG A 242 5.16 -15.30 14.35
N ALA A 243 5.30 -16.41 15.05
CA ALA A 243 4.21 -17.35 15.32
C ALA A 243 3.48 -17.01 16.64
N LYS A 244 2.24 -17.50 16.78
CA LYS A 244 1.65 -17.60 18.12
C LYS A 244 2.30 -18.78 18.84
N GLN A 245 2.40 -18.71 20.17
CA GLN A 245 2.87 -19.86 20.95
C GLN A 245 1.99 -21.07 20.65
N ASN A 246 2.62 -22.19 20.31
CA ASN A 246 1.99 -23.46 19.94
C ASN A 246 1.02 -23.43 18.72
N THR A 247 0.95 -22.35 17.94
CA THR A 247 0.08 -22.25 16.75
C THR A 247 0.72 -21.41 15.62
N PRO A 248 0.94 -21.97 14.43
CA PRO A 248 0.67 -23.37 14.03
C PRO A 248 1.57 -24.37 14.78
N LYS A 249 1.21 -25.65 14.74
CA LYS A 249 2.11 -26.72 15.19
C LYS A 249 3.27 -26.80 14.20
N LEU A 250 4.48 -26.57 14.70
CA LEU A 250 5.73 -26.63 13.97
C LEU A 250 6.67 -27.54 14.78
N PRO A 251 6.64 -28.86 14.56
CA PRO A 251 7.52 -29.81 15.23
C PRO A 251 8.96 -29.68 14.72
N VAL A 252 9.92 -30.16 15.50
CA VAL A 252 11.29 -30.39 15.00
C VAL A 252 11.23 -31.53 13.98
N GLN A 253 11.72 -31.29 12.76
CA GLN A 253 11.92 -32.34 11.76
C GLN A 253 13.41 -32.56 11.48
N HIS A 254 14.20 -31.48 11.50
CA HIS A 254 15.67 -31.53 11.44
C HIS A 254 16.21 -30.33 12.24
N ALA A 255 17.03 -30.58 13.26
CA ALA A 255 17.72 -29.54 14.01
C ALA A 255 18.89 -28.96 13.19
N LEU A 256 19.26 -27.71 13.45
CA LEU A 256 20.35 -27.01 12.75
C LEU A 256 21.40 -26.52 13.76
N PRO A 257 22.68 -26.37 13.36
CA PRO A 257 23.79 -26.10 14.29
C PRO A 257 23.67 -24.81 15.13
N ASP A 258 22.87 -23.83 14.70
CA ASP A 258 22.64 -22.58 15.42
C ASP A 258 21.42 -22.62 16.37
N GLY A 259 20.97 -23.83 16.73
CA GLY A 259 19.85 -24.08 17.64
C GLY A 259 18.47 -23.95 17.00
N SER A 260 18.38 -23.47 15.75
CA SER A 260 17.13 -23.43 14.98
C SER A 260 16.76 -24.82 14.41
N TRP A 261 15.59 -24.94 13.76
CA TRP A 261 15.18 -26.20 13.13
C TRP A 261 14.35 -26.01 11.86
N LEU A 262 14.38 -27.00 10.97
CA LEU A 262 13.45 -27.12 9.85
C LEU A 262 12.14 -27.79 10.29
N SER A 263 11.03 -27.26 9.81
CA SER A 263 9.66 -27.70 10.09
C SER A 263 8.78 -27.53 8.86
N THR A 264 7.58 -28.13 8.84
CA THR A 264 6.63 -28.03 7.74
C THR A 264 5.43 -27.18 8.14
N LEU A 265 5.23 -26.05 7.46
CA LEU A 265 4.00 -25.28 7.54
C LEU A 265 2.94 -25.95 6.65
N HIS A 266 2.08 -26.78 7.25
CA HIS A 266 1.08 -27.57 6.52
C HIS A 266 -0.13 -26.76 6.02
N ALA A 267 -0.73 -27.22 4.91
CA ALA A 267 -1.99 -26.71 4.39
C ALA A 267 -3.15 -26.87 5.42
N PRO A 268 -4.05 -25.89 5.58
CA PRO A 268 -5.07 -25.94 6.64
C PRO A 268 -6.10 -27.07 6.46
N ALA A 269 -6.38 -27.46 5.22
CA ALA A 269 -7.30 -28.56 4.93
C ALA A 269 -6.74 -29.91 5.42
N ASP A 270 -5.46 -30.18 5.14
CA ASP A 270 -4.84 -31.45 5.48
C ASP A 270 -4.35 -31.50 6.92
N ALA A 271 -3.98 -30.37 7.54
CA ALA A 271 -3.83 -30.28 8.99
C ALA A 271 -5.15 -30.65 9.73
N ARG A 272 -6.32 -30.23 9.21
CA ARG A 272 -7.64 -30.66 9.74
C ARG A 272 -7.97 -32.11 9.39
N ARG A 273 -7.54 -32.63 8.24
CA ARG A 273 -7.72 -34.03 7.85
C ARG A 273 -6.92 -34.95 8.78
N TRP A 274 -5.65 -34.62 9.01
CA TRP A 274 -4.75 -35.28 9.94
C TRP A 274 -5.30 -35.28 11.37
N ALA A 275 -5.68 -34.12 11.90
CA ALA A 275 -6.25 -34.01 13.26
C ALA A 275 -7.52 -34.86 13.44
N ARG A 276 -8.40 -34.93 12.43
CA ARG A 276 -9.57 -35.83 12.43
C ARG A 276 -9.18 -37.31 12.40
N ASN A 277 -8.22 -37.70 11.56
CA ASN A 277 -7.75 -39.08 11.47
C ASN A 277 -7.09 -39.54 12.78
N VAL A 278 -6.24 -38.72 13.39
CA VAL A 278 -5.62 -39.01 14.70
C VAL A 278 -6.70 -39.16 15.80
N ARG A 279 -7.71 -38.28 15.84
CA ARG A 279 -8.84 -38.41 16.77
C ARG A 279 -9.63 -39.71 16.53
N ARG A 280 -9.96 -40.02 15.26
CA ARG A 280 -10.70 -41.23 14.87
C ARG A 280 -9.97 -42.52 15.21
N ASN A 281 -8.65 -42.58 15.01
CA ASN A 281 -7.85 -43.75 15.39
C ASN A 281 -7.79 -43.92 16.91
N LYS A 282 -7.54 -42.84 17.67
CA LYS A 282 -7.58 -42.89 19.14
C LYS A 282 -8.94 -43.34 19.69
N GLN A 283 -10.04 -42.91 19.07
CA GLN A 283 -11.40 -43.38 19.42
C GLN A 283 -11.67 -44.86 19.07
N ARG A 284 -10.81 -45.51 18.29
CA ARG A 284 -10.89 -46.93 17.90
C ARG A 284 -9.83 -47.81 18.57
N GLY A 285 -9.10 -47.28 19.55
CA GLY A 285 -7.94 -47.96 20.16
C GLY A 285 -6.74 -48.16 19.23
N HIS A 286 -6.82 -47.74 17.97
CA HIS A 286 -5.74 -47.88 17.01
C HIS A 286 -4.60 -46.89 17.30
N ARG A 287 -3.35 -47.30 17.05
CA ARG A 287 -2.22 -46.37 16.96
C ARG A 287 -2.54 -45.24 15.96
N PRO A 288 -2.02 -44.01 16.18
CA PRO A 288 -2.14 -42.95 15.18
C PRO A 288 -1.59 -43.46 13.83
N PRO A 289 -2.23 -43.10 12.69
CA PRO A 289 -1.79 -43.59 11.40
C PRO A 289 -0.37 -43.12 11.10
N THR A 290 0.38 -43.85 10.28
CA THR A 290 1.66 -43.34 9.75
C THR A 290 1.42 -42.03 8.99
N PRO A 291 2.28 -41.01 9.17
CA PRO A 291 2.11 -39.74 8.48
C PRO A 291 2.38 -39.92 6.99
N ARG A 292 1.30 -39.89 6.19
CA ARG A 292 1.43 -39.61 4.75
C ARG A 292 2.09 -38.24 4.57
N PRO A 293 2.81 -37.98 3.46
CA PRO A 293 3.24 -36.63 3.11
C PRO A 293 2.04 -35.67 3.15
N ILE A 294 2.11 -34.65 4.03
CA ILE A 294 1.09 -33.61 4.15
C ILE A 294 1.59 -32.38 3.41
N ASN A 295 0.91 -32.00 2.32
CA ASN A 295 1.21 -30.80 1.55
C ASN A 295 1.44 -29.59 2.49
N GLY A 296 2.60 -28.98 2.33
CA GLY A 296 3.13 -27.99 3.25
C GLY A 296 4.45 -27.43 2.73
N ILE A 297 4.85 -26.28 3.29
CA ILE A 297 6.07 -25.57 2.91
C ILE A 297 7.13 -25.81 3.98
N VAL A 298 8.34 -26.18 3.57
CA VAL A 298 9.49 -26.23 4.47
C VAL A 298 9.80 -24.81 4.94
N VAL A 299 9.82 -24.63 6.25
CA VAL A 299 10.11 -23.36 6.92
C VAL A 299 11.13 -23.60 8.02
N ARG A 300 12.02 -22.63 8.24
CA ARG A 300 12.95 -22.66 9.36
C ARG A 300 12.36 -21.91 10.56
N VAL A 301 12.52 -22.47 11.74
CA VAL A 301 11.92 -21.99 12.98
C VAL A 301 13.02 -21.66 13.97
N VAL A 302 12.94 -20.48 14.57
CA VAL A 302 13.86 -20.02 15.62
C VAL A 302 13.03 -19.72 16.86
N GLU A 303 13.39 -20.29 18.00
CA GLU A 303 12.84 -19.88 19.29
C GLU A 303 13.89 -19.14 20.12
N ALA A 304 13.47 -18.06 20.77
CA ALA A 304 14.30 -17.29 21.66
C ALA A 304 13.49 -16.77 22.85
N LEU A 305 14.13 -16.70 24.01
CA LEU A 305 13.68 -15.90 25.14
C LEU A 305 14.22 -14.48 24.93
N ILE A 306 13.31 -13.51 24.82
CA ILE A 306 13.66 -12.08 24.84
C ILE A 306 13.33 -11.57 26.23
N THR A 307 14.38 -11.30 27.00
CA THR A 307 14.31 -10.70 28.34
C THR A 307 14.52 -9.20 28.21
N VAL A 308 13.60 -8.42 28.77
CA VAL A 308 13.63 -6.95 28.78
C VAL A 308 13.60 -6.47 30.23
N THR A 309 14.60 -5.69 30.64
CA THR A 309 14.72 -5.16 32.01
C THR A 309 14.62 -3.64 31.99
N VAL A 310 13.75 -3.10 32.85
CA VAL A 310 13.32 -1.69 32.88
C VAL A 310 13.14 -1.28 34.35
N ASP A 311 13.95 -0.34 34.86
CA ASP A 311 13.98 0.03 36.29
C ASP A 311 14.11 -1.21 37.22
N GLY A 312 14.99 -2.15 36.85
CA GLY A 312 15.16 -3.44 37.55
C GLY A 312 14.04 -4.47 37.29
N VAL A 313 12.83 -4.03 36.94
CA VAL A 313 11.71 -4.92 36.60
C VAL A 313 12.01 -5.66 35.31
N THR A 314 12.13 -6.99 35.42
CA THR A 314 12.52 -7.87 34.31
C THR A 314 11.31 -8.65 33.79
N ARG A 315 11.14 -8.67 32.47
CA ARG A 315 10.11 -9.44 31.75
C ARG A 315 10.76 -10.27 30.66
N THR A 316 10.66 -11.59 30.77
CA THR A 316 11.02 -12.53 29.70
C THR A 316 9.77 -12.95 28.92
N GLU A 317 9.86 -12.94 27.59
CA GLU A 317 8.81 -13.43 26.70
C GLU A 317 9.40 -14.36 25.63
N LYS A 318 8.80 -15.54 25.46
CA LYS A 318 9.22 -16.50 24.43
C LYS A 318 8.69 -16.09 23.06
N TYR A 319 9.61 -15.82 22.13
CA TYR A 319 9.36 -15.59 20.72
C TYR A 319 9.62 -16.88 19.94
N ARG A 320 8.71 -17.19 19.01
CA ARG A 320 8.90 -18.18 17.95
C ARG A 320 8.82 -17.42 16.63
N LEU A 321 9.91 -17.41 15.88
CA LEU A 321 10.00 -16.81 14.54
C LEU A 321 10.02 -17.93 13.50
N VAL A 322 9.46 -17.66 12.33
CA VAL A 322 9.37 -18.58 11.20
C VAL A 322 9.87 -17.85 9.97
N THR A 323 10.84 -18.45 9.26
CA THR A 323 11.49 -17.82 8.11
C THR A 323 11.57 -18.74 6.88
N SER A 324 11.62 -18.12 5.71
CA SER A 324 11.96 -18.78 4.45
C SER A 324 13.47 -18.77 4.15
N LEU A 325 14.30 -18.20 5.03
CA LEU A 325 15.76 -18.26 4.95
C LEU A 325 16.24 -19.55 5.64
N LEU A 326 16.28 -20.64 4.87
CA LEU A 326 16.48 -21.99 5.40
C LEU A 326 17.93 -22.30 5.81
N ASP A 327 18.91 -21.66 5.19
CA ASP A 327 20.33 -21.86 5.50
C ASP A 327 20.76 -21.10 6.76
N PRO A 328 21.33 -21.78 7.79
CA PRO A 328 21.89 -21.13 8.97
C PRO A 328 23.21 -20.38 8.71
N ALA A 329 24.00 -20.73 7.69
CA ALA A 329 25.24 -20.04 7.39
C ALA A 329 24.99 -18.64 6.79
N HIS A 330 24.14 -18.54 5.76
CA HIS A 330 23.71 -17.28 5.17
C HIS A 330 22.84 -16.44 6.12
N ALA A 331 21.99 -17.06 6.94
CA ALA A 331 21.08 -16.36 7.85
C ALA A 331 21.09 -16.93 9.28
N PRO A 332 22.07 -16.58 10.14
CA PRO A 332 22.18 -17.12 11.48
C PRO A 332 20.99 -16.73 12.39
N ALA A 333 20.54 -17.68 13.22
CA ALA A 333 19.37 -17.54 14.10
C ALA A 333 19.44 -16.32 15.02
N GLY A 334 20.61 -16.03 15.61
CA GLY A 334 20.82 -14.84 16.43
C GLY A 334 20.63 -13.53 15.66
N GLN A 335 21.13 -13.48 14.42
CA GLN A 335 20.95 -12.32 13.55
C GLN A 335 19.48 -12.16 13.13
N LEU A 336 18.76 -13.25 12.86
CA LEU A 336 17.32 -13.22 12.56
C LEU A 336 16.50 -12.70 13.76
N VAL A 337 16.79 -13.13 14.99
CA VAL A 337 16.10 -12.64 16.19
C VAL A 337 16.39 -11.17 16.46
N ALA A 338 17.66 -10.75 16.34
CA ALA A 338 18.04 -9.33 16.45
C ALA A 338 17.37 -8.48 15.36
N LEU A 339 17.33 -8.98 14.12
CA LEU A 339 16.71 -8.30 12.98
C LEU A 339 15.20 -8.09 13.17
N TYR A 340 14.49 -9.06 13.77
CA TYR A 340 13.05 -8.97 14.00
C TYR A 340 12.66 -7.74 14.86
N ALA A 341 13.57 -7.22 15.68
CA ALA A 341 13.36 -5.97 16.40
C ALA A 341 13.07 -4.77 15.46
N ARG A 342 13.62 -4.77 14.23
CA ARG A 342 13.34 -3.73 13.21
C ARG A 342 11.85 -3.67 12.80
N ARG A 343 11.00 -4.65 13.16
CA ARG A 343 9.53 -4.54 12.95
C ARG A 343 8.91 -3.38 13.75
N TRP A 344 9.45 -3.02 14.91
CA TRP A 344 9.02 -1.84 15.70
C TRP A 344 9.20 -0.50 14.95
N THR A 345 9.99 -0.49 13.88
CA THR A 345 10.11 0.67 13.01
C THR A 345 8.80 1.00 12.28
N ALA A 346 7.93 0.00 12.03
CA ALA A 346 6.61 0.22 11.46
C ALA A 346 5.65 0.91 12.46
N GLU A 347 5.63 0.47 13.73
CA GLU A 347 4.93 1.18 14.82
C GLU A 347 5.42 2.64 14.94
N THR A 348 6.70 2.88 14.71
CA THR A 348 7.29 4.24 14.74
C THR A 348 6.80 5.09 13.55
N GLY A 349 6.71 4.53 12.34
CA GLY A 349 6.12 5.22 11.19
C GLY A 349 4.62 5.52 11.38
N ILE A 350 3.86 4.55 11.88
CA ILE A 350 2.45 4.70 12.26
C ILE A 350 2.28 5.78 13.34
N LYS A 351 3.17 5.85 14.32
CA LYS A 351 3.18 6.87 15.38
C LYS A 351 3.36 8.27 14.79
N GLU A 352 4.24 8.47 13.81
CA GLU A 352 4.46 9.76 13.15
C GLU A 352 3.22 10.20 12.34
N ILE A 353 2.63 9.29 11.55
CA ILE A 353 1.38 9.54 10.82
C ILE A 353 0.26 9.98 11.78
N LYS A 354 0.05 9.24 12.87
CA LYS A 354 -1.08 9.47 13.78
C LYS A 354 -0.86 10.55 14.85
N THR A 355 0.38 10.73 15.30
CA THR A 355 0.72 11.66 16.39
C THR A 355 1.32 12.96 15.88
N THR A 356 2.17 12.93 14.85
CA THR A 356 2.91 14.10 14.38
C THR A 356 2.21 14.81 13.22
N LEU A 357 1.65 14.06 12.25
CA LEU A 357 0.85 14.65 11.15
C LEU A 357 -0.62 14.85 11.54
N LEU A 358 -1.34 13.78 11.90
CA LEU A 358 -2.76 13.90 12.26
C LEU A 358 -3.00 14.59 13.61
N ALA A 359 -1.96 14.84 14.41
CA ALA A 359 -2.05 15.44 15.75
C ALA A 359 -3.05 14.73 16.69
N LYS A 360 -3.25 13.41 16.50
CA LYS A 360 -4.31 12.58 17.13
C LYS A 360 -5.75 13.10 16.93
N ARG A 361 -6.00 13.91 15.90
CA ARG A 361 -7.35 14.40 15.54
C ARG A 361 -7.99 13.49 14.48
N PRO A 362 -9.31 13.25 14.52
CA PRO A 362 -10.04 12.60 13.43
C PRO A 362 -9.87 13.36 12.09
N LEU A 363 -10.12 12.69 10.96
CA LEU A 363 -10.08 13.30 9.63
C LEU A 363 -11.21 14.34 9.49
N ARG A 364 -10.95 15.47 8.80
CA ARG A 364 -11.92 16.56 8.57
C ARG A 364 -13.02 16.20 7.56
N GLY A 365 -12.96 15.03 6.92
CA GLY A 365 -13.88 14.61 5.88
C GLY A 365 -15.23 14.15 6.41
N HIS A 366 -16.27 15.00 6.30
CA HIS A 366 -17.65 14.70 6.74
C HIS A 366 -18.41 13.67 5.88
N THR A 367 -17.82 13.20 4.78
CA THR A 367 -18.36 12.13 3.91
C THR A 367 -17.27 11.08 3.65
N PRO A 368 -17.61 9.82 3.33
CA PRO A 368 -16.63 8.76 3.18
C PRO A 368 -15.55 9.06 2.13
N ILE A 369 -15.96 9.61 0.98
CA ILE A 369 -15.04 10.02 -0.09
C ILE A 369 -14.07 11.11 0.39
N ARG A 370 -14.54 12.13 1.12
CA ARG A 370 -13.66 13.18 1.67
C ARG A 370 -12.73 12.65 2.75
N ALA A 371 -13.18 11.69 3.57
CA ALA A 371 -12.36 11.06 4.60
C ALA A 371 -11.24 10.21 3.95
N GLN A 372 -11.58 9.38 2.96
CA GLN A 372 -10.60 8.58 2.21
C GLN A 372 -9.61 9.49 1.46
N GLN A 373 -10.09 10.53 0.78
CA GLN A 373 -9.27 11.56 0.13
C GLN A 373 -8.25 12.18 1.10
N GLU A 374 -8.68 12.56 2.30
CA GLU A 374 -7.80 13.14 3.32
C GLU A 374 -6.79 12.13 3.86
N LEU A 375 -7.19 10.87 4.02
CA LEU A 375 -6.32 9.79 4.46
C LEU A 375 -5.20 9.51 3.44
N TRP A 376 -5.53 9.37 2.15
CA TRP A 376 -4.52 9.21 1.10
C TRP A 376 -3.61 10.44 0.99
N ALA A 377 -4.17 11.66 1.11
CA ALA A 377 -3.37 12.88 1.19
C ALA A 377 -2.41 12.91 2.40
N THR A 378 -2.83 12.43 3.58
CA THR A 378 -1.94 12.29 4.75
C THR A 378 -0.81 11.29 4.48
N LEU A 379 -1.08 10.18 3.79
CA LEU A 379 -0.05 9.20 3.41
C LEU A 379 0.94 9.75 2.37
N ILE A 380 0.48 10.59 1.44
CA ILE A 380 1.35 11.34 0.50
C ILE A 380 2.25 12.32 1.26
N VAL A 381 1.70 13.14 2.15
CA VAL A 381 2.49 14.11 2.95
C VAL A 381 3.53 13.38 3.82
N TYR A 382 3.16 12.25 4.43
CA TYR A 382 4.12 11.39 5.15
C TYR A 382 5.25 10.90 4.24
N GLN A 383 4.92 10.36 3.07
CA GLN A 383 5.90 9.85 2.11
C GLN A 383 6.81 10.97 1.57
N ALA A 384 6.28 12.18 1.37
CA ALA A 384 7.06 13.33 0.92
C ALA A 384 8.07 13.81 1.98
N ILE A 385 7.65 13.93 3.24
CA ILE A 385 8.56 14.24 4.36
C ILE A 385 9.59 13.11 4.54
N ARG A 386 9.20 11.84 4.31
CA ARG A 386 10.12 10.69 4.32
C ARG A 386 11.16 10.73 3.20
N LEU A 387 10.79 11.20 2.01
CA LEU A 387 11.69 11.35 0.89
C LEU A 387 12.63 12.55 1.09
N LEU A 388 12.15 13.66 1.68
CA LEU A 388 13.01 14.77 2.15
C LEU A 388 14.06 14.30 3.17
N ILE A 389 13.63 13.56 4.21
CA ILE A 389 14.54 12.97 5.21
C ILE A 389 15.56 12.02 4.56
N SER A 390 15.10 11.18 3.62
CA SER A 390 15.98 10.24 2.92
C SER A 390 17.00 10.97 2.03
N HIS A 391 16.58 12.04 1.34
CA HIS A 391 17.44 12.89 0.54
C HIS A 391 18.51 13.57 1.41
N ALA A 392 18.10 14.24 2.49
CA ALA A 392 19.02 14.89 3.44
C ALA A 392 20.06 13.91 3.99
N ALA A 393 19.61 12.76 4.52
CA ALA A 393 20.50 11.72 5.04
C ALA A 393 21.48 11.18 3.97
N LEU A 394 21.05 11.04 2.71
CA LEU A 394 21.93 10.61 1.63
C LEU A 394 23.07 11.62 1.33
N THR A 395 22.85 12.93 1.49
CA THR A 395 23.91 13.95 1.23
C THR A 395 25.15 13.77 2.11
N GLN A 396 25.00 13.18 3.31
CA GLN A 396 26.09 12.92 4.26
C GLN A 396 26.26 11.42 4.56
N ASN A 397 25.71 10.54 3.72
CA ASN A 397 25.80 9.08 3.86
C ASN A 397 25.23 8.50 5.19
N LEU A 398 24.22 9.16 5.77
CA LEU A 398 23.66 8.84 7.08
C LEU A 398 22.47 7.88 7.02
N ASP A 399 22.16 7.26 8.16
CA ASP A 399 20.89 6.58 8.39
C ASP A 399 19.72 7.60 8.50
N PRO A 400 18.67 7.52 7.66
CA PRO A 400 17.44 8.32 7.79
C PRO A 400 16.72 8.22 9.14
N SER A 401 17.07 7.26 9.99
CA SER A 401 16.58 7.21 11.38
C SER A 401 17.16 8.30 12.29
N ARG A 402 18.34 8.85 11.93
CA ARG A 402 19.03 9.96 12.64
C ARG A 402 18.31 11.32 12.53
N ILE A 403 17.45 11.53 11.54
CA ILE A 403 16.82 12.83 11.29
C ILE A 403 15.42 12.86 11.91
N SER A 404 15.13 13.94 12.63
CA SER A 404 13.85 14.21 13.28
C SER A 404 12.71 14.38 12.25
N PHE A 405 11.71 13.49 12.31
CA PHE A 405 10.50 13.63 11.49
C PHE A 405 9.72 14.90 11.84
N THR A 406 9.76 15.33 13.10
CA THR A 406 9.14 16.59 13.53
C THR A 406 9.85 17.78 12.89
N SER A 407 11.18 17.85 12.97
CA SER A 407 11.94 18.96 12.35
C SER A 407 11.78 18.99 10.83
N ALA A 408 11.74 17.84 10.17
CA ALA A 408 11.51 17.76 8.73
C ALA A 408 10.07 18.12 8.31
N ARG A 409 9.07 17.86 9.17
CA ARG A 409 7.71 18.40 9.00
C ARG A 409 7.75 19.93 9.16
N ASP A 410 8.38 20.44 10.20
CA ASP A 410 8.35 21.86 10.56
C ASP A 410 9.07 22.71 9.51
N ALA A 411 10.20 22.23 8.99
CA ALA A 411 10.88 22.82 7.83
C ALA A 411 9.97 22.83 6.58
N ALA A 412 9.18 21.79 6.34
CA ALA A 412 8.21 21.75 5.23
C ALA A 412 6.97 22.64 5.47
N GLU A 413 6.52 22.82 6.72
CA GLU A 413 5.45 23.76 7.09
C GLU A 413 5.92 25.22 6.94
N HIS A 414 7.16 25.54 7.30
CA HIS A 414 7.76 26.86 7.07
C HIS A 414 8.01 27.14 5.57
N ALA A 415 8.51 26.16 4.83
CA ALA A 415 8.81 26.28 3.41
C ALA A 415 7.57 26.18 2.48
N ILE A 416 6.34 26.23 3.00
CA ILE A 416 5.08 26.00 2.26
C ILE A 416 4.86 26.97 1.08
N THR A 417 5.41 28.19 1.15
CA THR A 417 5.32 29.22 0.10
C THR A 417 6.45 29.12 -0.95
N THR A 418 7.37 28.17 -0.82
CA THR A 418 8.47 27.97 -1.79
C THR A 418 7.91 27.64 -3.17
N THR A 419 8.30 28.43 -4.18
CA THR A 419 7.84 28.18 -5.56
C THR A 419 8.56 26.95 -6.17
N PRO A 420 8.01 26.32 -7.21
CA PRO A 420 8.71 25.27 -7.95
C PRO A 420 10.09 25.68 -8.50
N ALA A 421 10.31 26.97 -8.78
CA ALA A 421 11.60 27.48 -9.26
C ALA A 421 12.66 27.56 -8.15
N ASP A 422 12.27 28.01 -6.94
CA ASP A 422 13.18 28.14 -5.79
C ASP A 422 13.44 26.81 -5.07
N THR A 423 12.62 25.79 -5.35
CA THR A 423 12.58 24.53 -4.60
C THR A 423 13.94 23.85 -4.51
N SER A 424 14.76 23.84 -5.56
CA SER A 424 16.09 23.21 -5.54
C SER A 424 17.06 23.90 -4.56
N ARG A 425 17.02 25.23 -4.47
CA ARG A 425 17.87 26.02 -3.55
C ARG A 425 17.45 25.78 -2.10
N HIS A 426 16.15 25.83 -1.81
CA HIS A 426 15.63 25.52 -0.48
C HIS A 426 15.83 24.04 -0.09
N LEU A 427 15.79 23.10 -1.03
CA LEU A 427 16.06 21.68 -0.75
C LEU A 427 17.49 21.47 -0.26
N GLN A 428 18.47 22.09 -0.90
CA GLN A 428 19.87 22.02 -0.47
C GLN A 428 20.07 22.65 0.93
N TRP A 429 19.46 23.80 1.19
CA TRP A 429 19.56 24.46 2.51
C TRP A 429 18.89 23.64 3.63
N VAL A 430 17.65 23.17 3.42
CA VAL A 430 16.92 22.35 4.40
C VAL A 430 17.61 21.00 4.61
N ALA A 431 18.19 20.39 3.58
CA ALA A 431 18.97 19.17 3.73
C ALA A 431 20.17 19.37 4.67
N GLN A 432 20.90 20.48 4.52
CA GLN A 432 22.02 20.80 5.41
C GLN A 432 21.57 21.12 6.84
N ASP A 433 20.48 21.87 7.03
CA ASP A 433 19.93 22.18 8.35
C ASP A 433 19.46 20.92 9.11
N LEU A 434 18.69 20.05 8.46
CA LEU A 434 18.28 18.76 9.02
C LEU A 434 19.47 17.84 9.38
N CYS A 435 20.59 17.98 8.68
CA CYS A 435 21.85 17.29 8.98
C CYS A 435 22.71 17.98 10.07
N ARG A 436 22.39 19.21 10.49
CA ARG A 436 22.92 19.82 11.72
C ARG A 436 22.10 19.40 12.94
N GLN A 437 20.78 19.24 12.78
CA GLN A 437 19.82 18.88 13.83
C GLN A 437 19.66 17.35 14.04
N LEU A 438 20.77 16.62 14.08
CA LEU A 438 20.75 15.15 14.19
C LEU A 438 20.32 14.66 15.58
N ILE A 439 19.54 13.58 15.60
CA ILE A 439 19.25 12.81 16.81
C ILE A 439 20.54 12.10 17.23
N THR A 440 21.24 12.65 18.24
CA THR A 440 22.50 12.12 18.76
C THR A 440 22.35 10.83 19.56
N VAL A 441 21.14 10.54 20.06
CA VAL A 441 20.85 9.33 20.86
C VAL A 441 19.69 8.55 20.23
N HIS A 442 19.99 7.40 19.63
CA HIS A 442 18.99 6.45 19.15
C HIS A 442 18.27 5.79 20.32
N THR A 443 17.12 6.35 20.72
CA THR A 443 16.36 5.95 21.93
C THR A 443 15.56 4.65 21.79
N HIS A 444 16.07 3.66 21.04
CA HIS A 444 15.52 2.31 21.00
C HIS A 444 15.50 1.64 22.38
N HIS A 445 16.46 2.01 23.24
CA HIS A 445 16.53 1.61 24.65
C HIS A 445 15.59 2.39 25.57
N ARG A 446 14.48 3.00 25.09
CA ARG A 446 13.50 3.68 25.96
C ARG A 446 12.14 3.02 25.95
N VAL A 447 11.83 2.30 27.03
CA VAL A 447 10.48 1.80 27.29
C VAL A 447 9.65 2.93 27.91
N TYR A 448 8.48 3.16 27.32
CA TYR A 448 7.44 4.03 27.87
C TYR A 448 6.36 3.14 28.50
N PRO A 449 6.29 3.04 29.84
CA PRO A 449 5.25 2.26 30.50
C PRO A 449 3.84 2.74 30.09
N ARG A 450 2.91 1.79 29.94
CA ARG A 450 1.53 2.02 29.49
C ARG A 450 0.65 2.63 30.61
N ALA A 451 1.07 3.75 31.16
CA ALA A 451 0.34 4.51 32.17
C ALA A 451 -0.62 5.53 31.52
N LEU A 452 -1.76 5.78 32.16
CA LEU A 452 -2.62 6.93 31.87
C LEU A 452 -1.96 8.22 32.37
N LYS A 453 -1.06 8.78 31.56
CA LYS A 453 -0.30 10.01 31.90
C LYS A 453 -1.16 11.28 31.98
N ARG A 454 -2.41 11.21 31.50
CA ARG A 454 -3.53 12.10 31.84
C ARG A 454 -4.78 11.23 31.96
N THR A 455 -5.49 11.34 33.08
CA THR A 455 -6.86 10.82 33.18
C THR A 455 -7.80 11.73 32.41
N THR A 456 -8.89 11.17 31.86
CA THR A 456 -9.97 11.94 31.24
C THR A 456 -11.01 12.44 32.26
N THR A 457 -10.82 12.14 33.54
CA THR A 457 -11.67 12.56 34.65
C THR A 457 -11.41 14.02 35.01
N ARG A 458 -12.48 14.78 35.27
CA ARG A 458 -12.39 16.14 35.83
C ARG A 458 -11.89 16.16 37.29
N TYR A 459 -11.92 15.00 37.94
CA TYR A 459 -11.53 14.81 39.34
C TYR A 459 -10.05 14.37 39.48
N PRO A 460 -9.33 14.85 40.51
CA PRO A 460 -7.96 14.43 40.80
C PRO A 460 -7.84 12.92 41.06
N HIS A 461 -6.82 12.28 40.52
CA HIS A 461 -6.52 10.88 40.83
C HIS A 461 -5.82 10.80 42.19
N ARG A 462 -6.45 10.17 43.19
CA ARG A 462 -6.01 10.22 44.60
C ARG A 462 -4.73 9.41 44.91
N SER A 463 -4.15 8.68 43.96
CA SER A 463 -2.94 7.88 44.19
C SER A 463 -1.65 8.71 44.03
N LYS A 464 -0.79 8.69 45.06
CA LYS A 464 0.58 9.26 45.03
C LYS A 464 1.56 8.39 44.21
N THR A 465 1.10 7.75 43.14
CA THR A 465 1.95 6.88 42.30
C THR A 465 2.83 7.76 41.41
N PRO A 466 4.18 7.69 41.49
CA PRO A 466 5.05 8.45 40.60
C PRO A 466 4.69 8.13 39.14
N GLN A 467 4.33 9.15 38.36
CA GLN A 467 3.98 8.97 36.95
C GLN A 467 5.22 8.50 36.18
N PRO A 468 5.30 7.22 35.77
CA PRO A 468 6.57 6.62 35.41
C PRO A 468 7.07 7.22 34.09
N THR A 469 8.34 7.62 34.04
CA THR A 469 8.90 8.54 33.02
C THR A 469 9.24 7.81 31.72
N SER A 470 10.47 7.95 31.18
CA SER A 470 10.96 7.17 30.03
C SER A 470 12.26 6.49 30.43
N THR A 471 12.20 5.19 30.62
CA THR A 471 13.24 4.42 31.31
C THR A 471 14.21 3.78 30.32
N LYS A 472 15.50 3.70 30.69
CA LYS A 472 16.51 2.90 29.97
C LYS A 472 16.17 1.40 30.07
N ALA A 473 16.03 0.73 28.93
CA ALA A 473 15.75 -0.69 28.83
C ALA A 473 16.96 -1.46 28.30
N SER A 474 17.40 -2.48 29.04
CA SER A 474 18.33 -3.49 28.55
C SER A 474 17.56 -4.69 27.98
N TYR A 475 18.22 -5.40 27.06
CA TYR A 475 17.66 -6.54 26.34
C TYR A 475 18.67 -7.67 26.37
N GLN A 476 18.25 -8.87 26.80
CA GLN A 476 19.01 -10.11 26.66
C GLN A 476 18.23 -11.04 25.74
N VAL A 477 18.94 -11.71 24.84
CA VAL A 477 18.36 -12.64 23.86
C VAL A 477 19.06 -13.98 24.02
N HIS A 478 18.30 -14.98 24.47
CA HIS A 478 18.78 -16.36 24.56
C HIS A 478 18.05 -17.19 23.51
N ILE A 479 18.76 -17.62 22.47
CA ILE A 479 18.25 -18.63 21.54
C ILE A 479 18.01 -19.89 22.37
N LEU A 480 16.83 -20.49 22.25
CA LEU A 480 16.56 -21.77 22.88
C LEU A 480 17.13 -22.86 21.96
N PRO A 481 18.12 -23.65 22.40
CA PRO A 481 18.63 -24.73 21.58
C PRO A 481 17.50 -25.74 21.33
N THR A 482 17.41 -26.19 20.08
CA THR A 482 16.61 -27.36 19.76
C THR A 482 17.20 -28.56 20.50
N ALA A 483 16.46 -29.13 21.43
CA ALA A 483 16.88 -30.35 22.11
C ALA A 483 17.03 -31.46 21.07
N GLU A 484 18.23 -32.01 20.93
CA GLU A 484 18.48 -33.17 20.09
C GLU A 484 17.68 -34.36 20.63
N THR A 485 16.99 -35.08 19.76
CA THR A 485 16.25 -36.30 20.14
C THR A 485 17.19 -37.50 20.14
N THR A 486 18.36 -37.35 20.75
CA THR A 486 19.38 -38.39 20.87
C THR A 486 18.88 -39.45 21.86
N PRO A 487 18.92 -40.75 21.52
CA PRO A 487 18.58 -41.80 22.48
C PRO A 487 19.54 -41.72 23.69
N PRO A 488 19.07 -42.03 24.92
CA PRO A 488 19.83 -41.74 26.13
C PRO A 488 21.05 -42.65 26.28
N THR A 489 22.23 -42.15 25.94
CA THR A 489 23.51 -42.75 26.34
C THR A 489 23.93 -42.14 27.69
N THR A 490 24.00 -42.99 28.72
CA THR A 490 24.19 -42.56 30.11
C THR A 490 25.66 -42.35 30.46
N THR A 491 26.11 -41.10 30.59
CA THR A 491 27.40 -40.75 31.22
C THR A 491 27.24 -39.64 32.26
N LYS A 492 27.95 -39.77 33.38
CA LYS A 492 27.85 -38.85 34.53
C LYS A 492 28.66 -37.56 34.30
N PRO A 493 28.30 -36.44 34.95
CA PRO A 493 28.99 -35.16 34.78
C PRO A 493 30.29 -35.09 35.62
N THR A 494 31.23 -34.27 35.16
CA THR A 494 32.37 -33.76 35.93
C THR A 494 32.51 -32.26 35.62
N PRO A 495 32.68 -31.37 36.62
CA PRO A 495 32.63 -29.93 36.39
C PRO A 495 33.99 -29.34 36.02
N HIS A 496 34.02 -28.34 35.14
CA HIS A 496 34.83 -27.11 35.28
C HIS A 496 34.35 -26.05 34.29
N GLN A 497 34.02 -24.85 34.78
CA GLN A 497 33.83 -23.64 33.96
C GLN A 497 34.95 -22.64 34.25
N PRO A 498 35.69 -22.17 33.23
CA PRO A 498 36.21 -20.82 33.24
C PRO A 498 35.05 -19.84 33.04
N ARG A 499 34.91 -18.84 33.92
CA ARG A 499 34.01 -17.70 33.66
C ARG A 499 34.65 -16.82 32.58
N THR A 500 33.99 -16.65 31.45
CA THR A 500 34.29 -15.55 30.51
C THR A 500 33.36 -14.37 30.81
N ASP A 501 33.95 -13.22 31.08
CA ASP A 501 33.21 -11.98 31.33
C ASP A 501 32.55 -11.47 30.04
N LEU A 502 31.36 -10.86 30.16
CA LEU A 502 30.56 -10.38 29.03
C LEU A 502 29.91 -9.03 29.37
N SER A 503 30.75 -8.00 29.47
CA SER A 503 30.34 -6.61 29.67
C SER A 503 30.48 -5.78 28.38
N SER A 504 29.52 -4.86 28.18
CA SER A 504 29.47 -3.85 27.10
C SER A 504 29.41 -4.34 25.64
N TRP A 505 28.26 -4.15 24.98
CA TRP A 505 28.13 -4.17 23.51
C TRP A 505 27.98 -2.74 22.98
N HIS A 506 29.02 -2.21 22.35
CA HIS A 506 29.00 -0.87 21.74
C HIS A 506 28.54 -0.91 20.27
N TRP A 507 27.65 0.02 19.90
CA TRP A 507 27.31 0.30 18.49
C TRP A 507 28.33 1.25 17.85
N SER A 508 29.55 0.77 17.62
CA SER A 508 30.60 1.52 16.93
C SER A 508 31.64 0.61 16.27
N ARG A 509 31.83 0.76 14.96
CA ARG A 509 32.84 0.12 14.09
C ARG A 509 33.00 -1.41 14.18
N VAL A 510 32.37 -2.11 13.23
CA VAL A 510 32.92 -3.36 12.66
C VAL A 510 32.79 -3.28 11.13
N CYS A 511 33.70 -2.53 10.50
CA CYS A 511 33.85 -2.37 9.04
C CYS A 511 35.30 -1.98 8.65
N GLU A 512 36.28 -2.35 9.48
CA GLU A 512 37.72 -2.25 9.23
C GLU A 512 38.30 -3.58 9.76
N GLY A 513 38.95 -4.39 8.91
CA GLY A 513 39.40 -5.75 9.27
C GLY A 513 39.01 -6.90 8.32
N ALA A 514 38.77 -6.62 7.03
CA ALA A 514 38.51 -7.67 6.02
C ALA A 514 39.10 -7.32 4.62
N LEU A 515 40.17 -6.52 4.57
CA LEU A 515 40.83 -6.05 3.34
C LEU A 515 42.37 -6.14 3.38
N HIS A 516 42.91 -7.16 4.06
CA HIS A 516 44.30 -7.58 3.93
C HIS A 516 44.32 -9.08 3.62
N GLY A 517 44.59 -9.44 2.36
CA GLY A 517 44.46 -10.84 1.91
C GLY A 517 44.52 -11.10 0.40
N LEU A 518 44.77 -10.09 -0.44
CA LEU A 518 44.97 -10.27 -1.89
C LEU A 518 45.98 -9.24 -2.39
N ARG A 519 47.21 -9.69 -2.70
CA ARG A 519 48.20 -8.86 -3.42
C ARG A 519 47.87 -8.88 -4.91
N VAL A 520 47.57 -7.73 -5.49
CA VAL A 520 47.63 -7.50 -6.94
C VAL A 520 48.79 -6.54 -7.19
N ARG A 521 49.61 -6.79 -8.22
CA ARG A 521 50.76 -5.94 -8.56
C ARG A 521 50.27 -4.57 -9.04
N GLU A 522 50.93 -3.52 -8.56
CA GLU A 522 50.76 -2.17 -9.12
C GLU A 522 51.54 -2.01 -10.43
N GLY A 523 50.99 -1.19 -11.32
CA GLY A 523 51.63 -0.68 -12.54
C GLY A 523 51.22 0.79 -12.72
N PRO A 524 52.10 1.67 -13.25
CA PRO A 524 52.03 3.10 -12.94
C PRO A 524 50.92 3.89 -13.64
N LEU A 525 50.60 5.00 -12.99
CA LEU A 525 49.62 6.02 -13.38
C LEU A 525 49.88 6.64 -14.75
N HIS A 526 48.80 7.00 -15.44
CA HIS A 526 48.77 8.23 -16.25
C HIS A 526 47.51 9.05 -15.99
N ARG A 527 47.72 10.33 -15.64
CA ARG A 527 46.77 11.44 -15.78
C ARG A 527 46.92 12.01 -17.23
N PRO A 528 46.00 12.83 -17.79
CA PRO A 528 45.25 13.86 -17.04
C PRO A 528 43.84 14.30 -17.51
N SER A 529 43.32 15.27 -16.73
CA SER A 529 42.55 16.44 -17.17
C SER A 529 41.01 16.37 -17.24
N ILE A 530 40.45 17.58 -17.26
CA ILE A 530 39.05 17.96 -17.17
C ILE A 530 38.69 18.72 -18.45
N ALA A 531 37.52 18.43 -19.03
CA ALA A 531 36.89 19.30 -20.02
C ALA A 531 35.38 19.32 -19.83
N THR A 532 34.80 20.53 -19.79
CA THR A 532 33.34 20.74 -19.71
C THR A 532 32.76 20.70 -21.11
N GLY A 533 31.65 19.97 -21.33
CA GLY A 533 30.99 19.88 -22.62
C GLY A 533 29.47 19.75 -22.50
N ILE A 534 28.75 20.78 -22.94
CA ILE A 534 27.30 20.74 -23.22
C ILE A 534 27.16 20.76 -24.74
N VAL A 535 26.29 19.92 -25.32
CA VAL A 535 25.40 20.22 -26.47
C VAL A 535 24.64 18.95 -26.91
N SER A 536 23.42 19.14 -27.39
CA SER A 536 22.57 18.10 -27.98
C SER A 536 22.81 17.95 -29.49
N ALA A 537 22.74 16.73 -30.01
CA ALA A 537 22.44 16.45 -31.42
C ALA A 537 21.88 15.03 -31.58
N GLY A 538 21.34 14.71 -32.74
CA GLY A 538 20.94 13.34 -33.10
C GLY A 538 20.55 13.22 -34.58
N SER A 539 20.08 12.03 -34.96
CA SER A 539 19.51 11.66 -36.27
C SER A 539 20.50 11.36 -37.42
N VAL A 540 20.06 10.44 -38.31
CA VAL A 540 20.60 10.02 -39.63
C VAL A 540 22.06 9.48 -39.62
N CYS A 541 22.47 8.45 -40.38
CA CYS A 541 21.89 7.82 -41.58
C CYS A 541 22.17 6.29 -41.63
N SER A 542 21.84 5.66 -42.76
CA SER A 542 21.82 4.21 -43.01
C SER A 542 23.15 3.63 -43.53
N THR A 543 23.27 2.29 -43.50
CA THR A 543 23.77 1.55 -44.67
C THR A 543 23.23 0.13 -44.70
N SER A 544 22.86 -0.36 -45.88
CA SER A 544 22.24 -1.67 -46.09
C SER A 544 23.27 -2.77 -46.35
N ARG A 545 22.94 -4.04 -46.03
CA ARG A 545 23.36 -5.16 -46.90
C ARG A 545 22.42 -6.37 -46.80
N THR A 546 22.02 -6.87 -47.97
CA THR A 546 21.15 -8.03 -48.17
C THR A 546 21.97 -9.30 -48.30
N VAL A 547 21.48 -10.42 -47.74
CA VAL A 547 21.78 -11.79 -48.20
C VAL A 547 20.47 -12.59 -48.14
N ALA A 548 20.25 -13.48 -49.11
CA ALA A 548 19.06 -14.33 -49.23
C ALA A 548 19.48 -15.80 -49.47
N SER A 549 18.50 -16.69 -49.73
CA SER A 549 18.66 -18.12 -50.08
C SER A 549 18.98 -19.05 -48.89
N SER A 550 18.53 -20.33 -48.83
CA SER A 550 17.58 -21.07 -49.70
C SER A 550 17.15 -22.43 -49.11
N LEU A 551 15.99 -22.95 -49.55
CA LEU A 551 15.58 -24.39 -49.61
C LEU A 551 15.42 -25.14 -48.24
N SER A 552 14.69 -26.27 -48.12
CA SER A 552 13.93 -27.09 -49.10
C SER A 552 12.75 -27.85 -48.44
N LEU A 553 11.90 -28.51 -49.25
CA LEU A 553 10.78 -29.38 -48.80
C LEU A 553 11.22 -30.84 -48.52
N VAL A 554 10.47 -31.53 -47.64
CA VAL A 554 10.12 -32.96 -47.75
C VAL A 554 8.64 -33.12 -47.38
N ALA A 555 7.95 -34.13 -47.94
CA ALA A 555 6.52 -34.39 -47.73
C ALA A 555 6.22 -35.91 -47.61
N LYS A 556 4.93 -36.28 -47.56
CA LYS A 556 4.32 -37.64 -47.49
C LYS A 556 4.28 -38.31 -46.10
N ASP A 557 3.32 -39.20 -45.79
CA ASP A 557 2.22 -39.81 -46.58
C ASP A 557 0.92 -40.01 -45.75
N SER A 558 -0.18 -40.49 -46.35
CA SER A 558 -1.43 -40.87 -45.64
C SER A 558 -2.33 -41.86 -46.41
N PRO A 559 -2.86 -42.89 -45.73
CA PRO A 559 -4.23 -43.42 -45.96
C PRO A 559 -4.92 -43.94 -44.66
N ALA A 560 -6.20 -44.36 -44.60
CA ALA A 560 -7.47 -43.98 -45.26
C ALA A 560 -8.64 -44.75 -44.56
N GLY A 561 -9.91 -44.29 -44.61
CA GLY A 561 -11.06 -45.07 -44.12
C GLY A 561 -12.40 -44.32 -43.94
N ILE A 562 -13.52 -44.91 -44.41
CA ILE A 562 -14.91 -44.36 -44.50
C ILE A 562 -15.89 -45.51 -44.92
N PRO A 563 -17.24 -45.35 -45.08
CA PRO A 563 -18.15 -44.25 -44.68
C PRO A 563 -19.35 -44.56 -43.69
N PRO A 564 -20.63 -44.95 -44.04
CA PRO A 564 -21.81 -44.31 -43.38
C PRO A 564 -23.09 -45.14 -43.05
N ARG A 565 -24.05 -44.55 -42.29
CA ARG A 565 -25.55 -44.45 -42.54
C ARG A 565 -26.31 -43.86 -41.32
N ARG A 566 -27.20 -42.84 -41.46
CA ARG A 566 -28.68 -42.81 -41.77
C ARG A 566 -29.60 -43.41 -40.66
N THR A 567 -30.85 -42.95 -40.36
CA THR A 567 -31.72 -41.75 -40.59
C THR A 567 -33.06 -41.89 -39.79
N ARG A 568 -33.92 -40.84 -39.74
CA ARG A 568 -35.34 -40.79 -39.23
C ARG A 568 -35.48 -40.65 -37.68
N GLY A 569 -36.57 -40.10 -37.11
CA GLY A 569 -37.78 -39.46 -37.66
C GLY A 569 -38.68 -38.77 -36.59
N ARG A 570 -39.68 -37.99 -37.02
CA ARG A 570 -40.76 -37.29 -36.24
C ARG A 570 -42.12 -38.03 -36.48
N PRO A 571 -43.32 -37.63 -35.97
CA PRO A 571 -43.73 -36.58 -35.00
C PRO A 571 -44.82 -37.01 -33.96
N GLY A 572 -45.39 -36.04 -33.20
CA GLY A 572 -46.85 -36.01 -32.89
C GLY A 572 -47.31 -36.02 -31.41
N GLY A 573 -48.40 -35.30 -31.09
CA GLY A 573 -49.27 -35.60 -29.93
C GLY A 573 -49.52 -34.49 -28.87
N GLY A 574 -50.80 -34.18 -28.64
CA GLY A 574 -51.43 -33.64 -27.41
C GLY A 574 -52.86 -34.22 -27.33
N PRO A 575 -53.83 -33.73 -26.51
CA PRO A 575 -53.81 -32.59 -25.57
C PRO A 575 -54.60 -32.76 -24.22
N ARG A 576 -54.67 -31.67 -23.41
CA ARG A 576 -55.78 -31.28 -22.47
C ARG A 576 -55.99 -32.04 -21.11
N PRO A 577 -56.80 -31.50 -20.14
CA PRO A 577 -56.50 -31.57 -18.70
C PRO A 577 -57.63 -32.02 -17.74
N SER A 578 -57.40 -31.94 -16.42
CA SER A 578 -58.41 -31.97 -15.35
C SER A 578 -58.01 -31.13 -14.12
N ALA A 579 -58.96 -30.86 -13.21
CA ALA A 579 -58.79 -30.15 -11.92
C ALA A 579 -59.44 -30.98 -10.78
N PRO A 580 -59.28 -30.64 -9.46
CA PRO A 580 -60.38 -29.88 -8.81
C PRO A 580 -60.07 -29.05 -7.52
N ARG A 581 -60.93 -28.03 -7.31
CA ARG A 581 -61.64 -27.56 -6.07
C ARG A 581 -60.95 -27.19 -4.72
N HIS A 582 -61.50 -26.08 -4.21
CA HIS A 582 -61.52 -25.46 -2.85
C HIS A 582 -62.20 -26.33 -1.75
N PRO A 583 -62.15 -26.05 -0.39
CA PRO A 583 -62.84 -24.88 0.23
C PRO A 583 -62.44 -24.35 1.66
N ILE A 584 -63.09 -23.23 2.09
CA ILE A 584 -63.54 -22.85 3.48
C ILE A 584 -62.46 -22.61 4.60
N ALA A 585 -62.55 -21.73 5.62
CA ALA A 585 -63.22 -20.43 5.94
C ALA A 585 -62.60 -19.91 7.31
N ARG A 586 -63.10 -19.04 8.23
CA ARG A 586 -64.24 -18.11 8.45
C ARG A 586 -63.94 -17.22 9.72
N ARG A 587 -64.36 -15.92 9.78
CA ARG A 587 -64.59 -15.06 11.01
C ARG A 587 -63.36 -14.68 11.91
N SER A 588 -63.37 -13.66 12.81
CA SER A 588 -64.21 -12.44 13.06
C SER A 588 -63.53 -11.43 14.05
N ALA A 589 -63.97 -10.14 14.06
CA ALA A 589 -64.13 -9.14 15.17
C ALA A 589 -63.10 -8.99 16.33
N ALA A 590 -62.82 -7.84 16.99
CA ALA A 590 -63.16 -6.39 16.90
C ALA A 590 -62.05 -5.58 17.68
N ALA A 591 -62.14 -4.43 18.38
CA ALA A 591 -63.19 -3.48 18.82
C ALA A 591 -62.64 -2.02 19.08
N ARG A 592 -62.81 -1.44 20.29
CA ARG A 592 -62.43 -0.08 20.77
C ARG A 592 -62.03 -0.16 22.29
N ALA A 593 -61.62 0.86 23.09
CA ALA A 593 -61.78 2.33 23.04
C ALA A 593 -60.70 3.15 23.83
N THR A 594 -61.01 4.43 24.10
CA THR A 594 -60.16 5.60 24.50
C THR A 594 -60.09 5.97 25.99
N VAL A 595 -59.00 6.63 26.46
CA VAL A 595 -58.98 7.71 27.52
C VAL A 595 -57.78 8.67 27.25
N SER A 596 -57.85 9.94 27.71
CA SER A 596 -56.86 11.05 27.65
C SER A 596 -57.05 12.02 28.85
N PRO A 597 -56.38 13.19 28.96
CA PRO A 597 -54.95 13.55 29.08
C PRO A 597 -54.64 14.18 30.49
N PRO A 598 -53.55 14.98 30.76
CA PRO A 598 -53.51 16.42 30.38
C PRO A 598 -52.12 17.09 30.15
N VAL A 599 -52.09 18.20 29.36
CA VAL A 599 -51.35 19.49 29.52
C VAL A 599 -49.79 19.47 29.74
N SER A 600 -48.92 20.32 29.12
CA SER A 600 -49.04 21.71 28.63
C SER A 600 -48.19 22.06 27.39
N ARG A 601 -48.71 23.01 26.56
CA ARG A 601 -48.10 24.26 26.02
C ARG A 601 -46.57 24.34 25.73
N ILE A 602 -46.07 24.93 24.64
CA ILE A 602 -46.58 25.97 23.71
C ILE A 602 -46.14 25.71 22.24
N ALA A 603 -46.84 26.30 21.26
CA ALA A 603 -46.57 26.21 19.81
C ALA A 603 -45.60 27.34 19.32
N ALA A 604 -45.11 27.42 18.09
CA ALA A 604 -45.52 26.80 16.82
C ALA A 604 -44.25 26.54 15.93
N SER A 605 -44.23 26.43 14.59
CA SER A 605 -45.20 26.76 13.53
C SER A 605 -45.14 25.77 12.34
N SER A 606 -45.41 26.25 11.12
CA SER A 606 -45.87 25.51 9.95
C SER A 606 -44.85 25.35 8.81
N HIS A 607 -44.92 24.18 8.15
CA HIS A 607 -44.49 23.94 6.76
C HIS A 607 -45.42 22.87 6.16
N PRO A 608 -46.05 23.09 5.00
CA PRO A 608 -46.88 22.07 4.35
C PRO A 608 -46.02 21.04 3.59
N ARG A 609 -46.24 19.75 3.82
CA ARG A 609 -45.66 18.66 3.00
C ARG A 609 -46.70 18.15 1.99
N ARG A 610 -46.29 18.00 0.73
CA ARG A 610 -47.03 17.17 -0.24
C ARG A 610 -46.69 15.68 -0.05
N SER A 611 -47.63 14.82 -0.45
CA SER A 611 -47.65 13.40 -0.09
C SER A 611 -46.83 12.50 -1.03
N VAL A 612 -46.36 11.36 -0.49
CA VAL A 612 -45.72 10.28 -1.25
C VAL A 612 -46.58 9.02 -1.10
N ARG A 613 -47.13 8.51 -2.20
CA ARG A 613 -47.78 7.20 -2.24
C ARG A 613 -46.74 6.08 -2.16
N ARG A 614 -47.07 4.98 -1.47
CA ARG A 614 -46.35 3.69 -1.52
C ARG A 614 -47.19 2.64 -2.24
N HIS A 615 -46.56 1.73 -2.97
CA HIS A 615 -46.87 0.30 -3.17
C HIS A 615 -46.10 -0.22 -4.42
N PRO A 616 -45.90 -1.55 -4.61
CA PRO A 616 -45.84 -2.66 -3.65
C PRO A 616 -44.45 -3.38 -3.73
N ARG A 617 -44.37 -4.71 -3.55
CA ARG A 617 -43.14 -5.53 -3.59
C ARG A 617 -43.30 -6.78 -4.48
N HIS A 618 -42.16 -7.42 -4.78
CA HIS A 618 -41.98 -8.80 -5.30
C HIS A 618 -42.23 -9.00 -6.82
N PRO A 619 -41.67 -10.06 -7.47
CA PRO A 619 -41.01 -11.27 -6.93
C PRO A 619 -39.53 -11.47 -7.35
N ARG A 620 -39.01 -12.69 -7.16
CA ARG A 620 -37.70 -13.19 -7.65
C ARG A 620 -37.90 -14.02 -8.92
N PHE A 621 -37.00 -13.97 -9.91
CA PHE A 621 -36.28 -15.15 -10.44
C PHE A 621 -35.18 -14.78 -11.49
N ARG A 622 -34.40 -15.80 -11.88
CA ARG A 622 -33.21 -15.85 -12.77
C ARG A 622 -33.14 -14.88 -13.96
N GLY A 623 -31.91 -14.38 -14.20
CA GLY A 623 -31.16 -14.74 -15.41
C GLY A 623 -31.43 -13.97 -16.72
N GLY A 624 -31.02 -12.71 -16.78
CA GLY A 624 -30.90 -11.95 -18.02
C GLY A 624 -29.85 -10.86 -17.91
N GLY A 625 -29.09 -10.59 -18.98
CA GLY A 625 -28.12 -9.49 -19.01
C GLY A 625 -28.83 -8.14 -19.09
N GLY A 626 -28.87 -7.40 -17.98
CA GLY A 626 -29.61 -6.14 -17.89
C GLY A 626 -29.03 -5.02 -18.77
N PRO A 627 -29.86 -4.04 -19.20
CA PRO A 627 -29.43 -2.94 -20.05
C PRO A 627 -28.31 -2.08 -19.43
N ASP A 628 -28.24 -1.99 -18.09
CA ASP A 628 -27.12 -1.35 -17.38
C ASP A 628 -25.76 -1.96 -17.72
N LEU A 629 -25.67 -3.27 -18.00
CA LEU A 629 -24.41 -3.92 -18.35
C LEU A 629 -23.97 -3.52 -19.78
N ALA A 630 -24.93 -3.42 -20.71
CA ALA A 630 -24.68 -2.93 -22.06
C ALA A 630 -24.30 -1.44 -22.06
N ALA A 631 -25.02 -0.61 -21.29
CA ALA A 631 -24.71 0.81 -21.12
C ALA A 631 -23.32 1.02 -20.48
N THR A 632 -22.98 0.22 -19.46
CA THR A 632 -21.66 0.24 -18.81
C THR A 632 -20.54 -0.15 -19.79
N LYS A 633 -20.74 -1.18 -20.62
CA LYS A 633 -19.79 -1.56 -21.67
C LYS A 633 -19.67 -0.49 -22.76
N ALA A 634 -20.76 0.12 -23.20
CA ALA A 634 -20.75 1.16 -24.22
C ALA A 634 -20.04 2.45 -23.76
N GLU A 635 -20.32 2.91 -22.54
CA GLU A 635 -19.62 4.05 -21.92
C GLU A 635 -18.15 3.69 -21.61
N GLY A 636 -17.84 2.42 -21.31
CA GLY A 636 -16.46 1.91 -21.21
C GLY A 636 -15.70 2.00 -22.53
N ALA A 637 -16.26 1.47 -23.62
CA ALA A 637 -15.68 1.54 -24.96
C ALA A 637 -15.50 2.99 -25.45
N ARG A 638 -16.48 3.86 -25.17
CA ARG A 638 -16.41 5.30 -25.45
C ARG A 638 -15.27 5.99 -24.68
N ARG A 639 -15.07 5.66 -23.40
CA ARG A 639 -13.95 6.16 -22.60
C ARG A 639 -12.60 5.64 -23.09
N ASN A 640 -12.53 4.39 -23.55
CA ASN A 640 -11.32 3.84 -24.16
C ASN A 640 -10.96 4.64 -25.42
N ARG A 641 -11.92 4.82 -26.35
CA ARG A 641 -11.71 5.62 -27.57
C ARG A 641 -11.26 7.05 -27.27
N LEU A 642 -11.91 7.76 -26.33
CA LEU A 642 -11.49 9.09 -25.87
C LEU A 642 -10.08 9.10 -25.23
N GLY A 643 -9.63 8.00 -24.64
CA GLY A 643 -8.27 7.84 -24.14
C GLY A 643 -7.25 7.68 -25.26
N VAL A 644 -7.58 6.88 -26.28
CA VAL A 644 -6.74 6.65 -27.47
C VAL A 644 -6.63 7.89 -28.35
N GLU A 645 -7.74 8.61 -28.57
CA GLU A 645 -7.77 9.91 -29.26
C GLU A 645 -6.76 10.87 -28.62
N ARG A 646 -6.80 11.01 -27.29
CA ARG A 646 -5.84 11.81 -26.50
C ARG A 646 -4.39 11.31 -26.51
N VAL A 647 -4.10 10.08 -26.98
CA VAL A 647 -2.73 9.60 -27.21
C VAL A 647 -2.29 9.97 -28.62
N VAL A 648 -3.13 9.69 -29.62
CA VAL A 648 -2.90 10.04 -31.03
C VAL A 648 -2.72 11.55 -31.24
N GLU A 649 -3.52 12.39 -30.57
CA GLU A 649 -3.36 13.85 -30.57
C GLU A 649 -1.97 14.26 -30.06
N ARG A 650 -1.52 13.73 -28.91
CA ARG A 650 -0.22 14.07 -28.34
C ARG A 650 0.97 13.63 -29.19
N ILE A 651 0.85 12.53 -29.94
CA ILE A 651 1.90 12.10 -30.87
C ILE A 651 2.04 13.11 -32.02
N ARG A 652 0.92 13.63 -32.54
CA ARG A 652 0.91 14.72 -33.53
C ARG A 652 1.44 16.05 -32.94
N GLU A 653 1.06 16.39 -31.72
CA GLU A 653 1.60 17.57 -31.00
C GLU A 653 3.11 17.49 -30.78
N SER A 654 3.69 16.28 -30.66
CA SER A 654 5.15 16.07 -30.62
C SER A 654 5.86 16.11 -31.99
N GLY A 655 5.15 16.45 -33.07
CA GLY A 655 5.72 16.60 -34.40
C GLY A 655 5.92 15.29 -35.18
N HIS A 656 5.35 14.17 -34.72
CA HIS A 656 5.35 12.92 -35.47
C HIS A 656 4.10 12.82 -36.34
N GLU A 657 4.26 12.32 -37.57
CA GLU A 657 3.14 12.02 -38.46
C GLU A 657 2.48 10.69 -38.08
N VAL A 658 1.14 10.66 -38.15
CA VAL A 658 0.32 9.59 -37.56
C VAL A 658 -0.81 9.22 -38.50
N VAL A 659 -0.86 7.94 -38.91
CA VAL A 659 -1.71 7.45 -40.00
C VAL A 659 -3.21 7.80 -39.79
N PRO A 660 -3.99 8.05 -40.86
CA PRO A 660 -5.35 8.60 -40.74
C PRO A 660 -6.30 7.80 -39.82
N ARG A 661 -6.13 6.47 -39.73
CA ARG A 661 -6.96 5.56 -38.91
C ARG A 661 -6.31 5.11 -37.59
N ALA A 662 -5.25 5.77 -37.13
CA ALA A 662 -4.49 5.39 -35.93
C ALA A 662 -5.36 5.10 -34.69
N VAL A 663 -6.42 5.87 -34.45
CA VAL A 663 -7.33 5.63 -33.31
C VAL A 663 -8.03 4.27 -33.41
N ASP A 664 -8.50 3.88 -34.59
CA ASP A 664 -9.16 2.59 -34.82
C ASP A 664 -8.17 1.43 -34.69
N ILE A 665 -6.98 1.60 -35.28
CA ILE A 665 -5.88 0.63 -35.28
C ILE A 665 -5.44 0.33 -33.84
N ALA A 666 -5.20 1.38 -33.04
CA ALA A 666 -4.82 1.23 -31.63
C ALA A 666 -5.91 0.54 -30.79
N ILE A 667 -7.19 0.85 -31.03
CA ILE A 667 -8.31 0.19 -30.32
C ILE A 667 -8.44 -1.28 -30.72
N ALA A 668 -8.18 -1.63 -31.99
CA ALA A 668 -8.18 -3.02 -32.45
C ALA A 668 -7.04 -3.83 -31.82
N LEU A 669 -5.81 -3.29 -31.85
CA LEU A 669 -4.62 -3.93 -31.25
C LEU A 669 -4.73 -4.10 -29.73
N MET A 670 -5.35 -3.13 -29.04
CA MET A 670 -5.59 -3.18 -27.59
C MET A 670 -6.93 -3.83 -27.19
N SER A 671 -7.56 -4.61 -28.08
CA SER A 671 -8.86 -5.23 -27.80
C SER A 671 -8.74 -6.49 -26.94
N ASP A 672 -9.79 -6.77 -26.15
CA ASP A 672 -9.91 -7.98 -25.32
C ASP A 672 -9.71 -9.29 -26.13
N GLY A 673 -10.02 -9.27 -27.43
CA GLY A 673 -9.82 -10.42 -28.33
C GLY A 673 -8.34 -10.67 -28.66
N VAL A 674 -7.57 -9.62 -28.93
CA VAL A 674 -6.12 -9.73 -29.20
C VAL A 674 -5.37 -10.17 -27.95
N HIS A 675 -5.67 -9.55 -26.80
CA HIS A 675 -5.15 -10.01 -25.50
C HIS A 675 -5.60 -11.45 -25.20
N GLY A 676 -6.85 -11.78 -25.47
CA GLY A 676 -7.41 -13.12 -25.29
C GLY A 676 -6.59 -14.17 -26.03
N SER A 677 -6.39 -13.98 -27.34
CA SER A 677 -5.71 -14.97 -28.17
C SER A 677 -4.21 -15.08 -27.85
N LEU A 678 -3.49 -13.96 -27.67
CA LEU A 678 -2.06 -14.02 -27.35
C LEU A 678 -1.79 -14.55 -25.94
N VAL A 679 -2.44 -14.00 -24.91
CA VAL A 679 -2.12 -14.30 -23.50
C VAL A 679 -2.86 -15.53 -22.97
N THR A 680 -4.09 -15.80 -23.43
CA THR A 680 -4.93 -16.89 -22.91
C THR A 680 -4.89 -18.15 -23.77
N GLU A 681 -4.86 -18.01 -25.11
CA GLU A 681 -4.89 -19.15 -26.04
C GLU A 681 -3.48 -19.60 -26.44
N ALA A 682 -2.61 -18.66 -26.85
CA ALA A 682 -1.21 -18.91 -27.18
C ALA A 682 -0.27 -18.86 -25.95
N GLY A 683 -0.79 -18.52 -24.76
CA GLY A 683 -0.07 -18.64 -23.49
C GLY A 683 1.08 -17.65 -23.26
N TRP A 684 1.10 -16.51 -23.97
CA TRP A 684 2.20 -15.55 -23.90
C TRP A 684 2.42 -14.95 -22.49
N PRO A 685 3.67 -14.83 -22.02
CA PRO A 685 4.02 -14.04 -20.85
C PRO A 685 3.54 -12.58 -21.00
N PRO A 686 2.97 -11.95 -19.94
CA PRO A 686 2.46 -10.57 -20.03
C PRO A 686 3.49 -9.54 -20.51
N GLY A 687 4.78 -9.70 -20.15
CA GLY A 687 5.85 -8.81 -20.61
C GLY A 687 6.20 -8.98 -22.10
N GLU A 688 5.93 -10.15 -22.69
CA GLU A 688 6.12 -10.40 -24.12
C GLU A 688 4.97 -9.77 -24.91
N TYR A 689 3.73 -9.93 -24.42
CA TYR A 689 2.57 -9.20 -24.93
C TYR A 689 2.72 -7.68 -24.84
N GLU A 690 3.17 -7.13 -23.70
CA GLU A 690 3.44 -5.69 -23.55
C GLU A 690 4.51 -5.19 -24.55
N SER A 691 5.57 -5.98 -24.76
CA SER A 691 6.67 -5.63 -25.69
C SER A 691 6.23 -5.67 -27.15
N TRP A 692 5.50 -6.72 -27.54
CA TRP A 692 4.91 -6.84 -28.88
C TRP A 692 3.89 -5.75 -29.14
N LEU A 693 3.00 -5.45 -28.19
CA LEU A 693 1.96 -4.44 -28.34
C LEU A 693 2.59 -3.06 -28.51
N ALA A 694 3.65 -2.74 -27.77
CA ALA A 694 4.40 -1.50 -27.96
C ALA A 694 5.02 -1.41 -29.36
N ALA A 695 5.68 -2.47 -29.85
CA ALA A 695 6.26 -2.51 -31.18
C ALA A 695 5.19 -2.41 -32.30
N ALA A 696 4.08 -3.14 -32.16
CA ALA A 696 2.96 -3.13 -33.10
C ALA A 696 2.28 -1.75 -33.16
N LEU A 697 2.07 -1.09 -32.02
CA LEU A 697 1.53 0.27 -31.97
C LEU A 697 2.50 1.27 -32.59
N VAL A 698 3.82 1.18 -32.34
CA VAL A 698 4.79 2.07 -33.02
C VAL A 698 4.75 1.87 -34.54
N ALA A 699 4.80 0.63 -35.01
CA ALA A 699 4.86 0.31 -36.44
C ALA A 699 3.55 0.55 -37.22
N ASN A 700 2.39 0.55 -36.58
CA ASN A 700 1.08 0.71 -37.25
C ASN A 700 0.40 2.07 -36.99
N LEU A 701 0.95 2.92 -36.12
CA LEU A 701 0.39 4.25 -35.84
C LEU A 701 1.22 5.39 -36.44
N LEU A 702 2.54 5.31 -36.37
CA LEU A 702 3.41 6.29 -37.00
C LEU A 702 3.42 6.09 -38.51
N ALA A 703 3.39 7.18 -39.28
CA ALA A 703 3.75 7.08 -40.69
C ALA A 703 5.26 6.84 -40.79
N THR A 704 5.67 5.88 -41.61
CA THR A 704 7.05 5.83 -42.10
C THR A 704 7.26 7.07 -42.99
N PRO A 705 8.31 7.87 -42.79
CA PRO A 705 8.63 8.93 -43.74
C PRO A 705 8.85 8.29 -45.12
N GLU A 706 8.16 8.79 -46.13
CA GLU A 706 8.37 8.34 -47.51
C GLU A 706 9.78 8.74 -47.98
N THR A 707 10.38 7.86 -48.80
CA THR A 707 11.74 7.99 -49.35
C THR A 707 11.73 8.69 -50.69
#